data_AF-A0A433CTI9-F1
#
_entry.id   AF-A0A433CTI9-F1
#
_cell.length_a   1.000
_cell.length_b   1.000
_cell.length_c   1.000
_cell.angle_alpha   90.00
_cell.angle_beta   90.00
_cell.angle_gamma   90.00
#
_symmetry.space_group_name_H-M   'P 1'
#
loop_
_entity.id
_entity.type
_entity.pdbx_description
1 polymer ?
#
loop_
_entity_poly.entity_id
_entity_poly.type
_entity_poly.pdbx_seq_one_letter_code
_entity_poly.pdbx_strand_id
1 'polypeptide(L)'
;MSETFYLGHTDYKPKPYTRINCIAKAINGAWKKQSLIDELPAVGKVFAPSLAWVEENQLIAITIQANPKQVDDGQDHYIVKDAFSPNIVLDYRSRSMEQIRYTLIESGLNNISPHTDEIIVALSDTECLVVKVKPHPSHGRYVTSPGTIDIYSFNKAIFEGDTFNGQFLEIPEDTVGDFIREITWKLDQELLGDVLKKIKQFDEIDLSKRDREKIIFILNRALEIIDENEDWDSINEWIVDYSQRVTLSLETPELIASTLFGMSSVREELERLKLQDREKYLNEEKPVIRQKIESELKDLNDQRETLNVEIKKNEENLTDLKAIVNDFQDRISNLNSQLVYEIKQLNQTLGDIQDLDSQESSELLKRFKKALQDSGKLISPVDSSIPPWSRGIEAKNISLIDNLEFRTKLENQARKTGIPTEEMKFLDASLRSGALTILPQQSAEILIPKYAQVITGGVFFREPLGPNILNLDDLWVQPSLGKSTGFARAWSTALQNPEQYHIIWLDGIQRTAVDLWLPSLVGVLYGSNRPKNLLIVATLANKFLDADRLWRDLPNFSIPIASEIENIRSKSLVQGIYKKDVQLTRLHIQESEFCIDKDIDEYRYEMEERKLAPHALETEIRLYLAESLIVDEKTSISDRLKKYSTLRESGQKWLTGLLEK
;
A
#
# COMPACT_ATOMS: atom_id res chain seq x y z
N MET A 1 -24.82 -28.72 9.54
CA MET A 1 -23.37 -28.93 9.44
C MET A 1 -23.08 -29.02 7.97
N SER A 2 -22.31 -28.07 7.42
CA SER A 2 -21.92 -28.08 6.00
C SER A 2 -21.20 -29.39 5.69
N GLU A 3 -21.61 -30.06 4.62
CA GLU A 3 -20.90 -31.24 4.14
C GLU A 3 -19.47 -30.81 3.78
N THR A 4 -18.50 -31.51 4.33
CA THR A 4 -17.10 -31.16 4.13
C THR A 4 -16.54 -31.95 2.97
N PHE A 5 -16.05 -31.24 1.96
CA PHE A 5 -15.43 -31.85 0.78
C PHE A 5 -13.95 -32.16 1.04
N TYR A 6 -13.53 -33.32 0.56
CA TYR A 6 -12.16 -33.79 0.56
C TYR A 6 -11.70 -34.03 -0.87
N LEU A 7 -10.45 -33.70 -1.18
CA LEU A 7 -9.85 -33.91 -2.50
C LEU A 7 -8.77 -34.98 -2.40
N GLY A 8 -8.79 -35.96 -3.29
CA GLY A 8 -7.88 -37.10 -3.22
C GLY A 8 -7.65 -37.81 -4.54
N HIS A 9 -6.57 -38.61 -4.58
CA HIS A 9 -6.26 -39.48 -5.70
C HIS A 9 -6.84 -40.87 -5.50
N THR A 10 -7.30 -41.49 -6.57
CA THR A 10 -7.71 -42.89 -6.57
C THR A 10 -6.50 -43.82 -6.62
N ASP A 11 -6.43 -44.76 -5.69
CA ASP A 11 -5.27 -45.67 -5.55
C ASP A 11 -5.15 -46.64 -6.74
N TYR A 12 -6.29 -47.10 -7.30
CA TYR A 12 -6.33 -48.02 -8.43
C TYR A 12 -7.70 -48.00 -9.13
N LYS A 13 -7.74 -48.48 -10.38
CA LYS A 13 -9.00 -48.62 -11.13
C LYS A 13 -9.96 -49.59 -10.40
N PRO A 14 -11.21 -49.20 -10.13
CA PRO A 14 -12.11 -49.98 -9.29
C PRO A 14 -12.37 -51.41 -9.80
N LYS A 15 -12.09 -52.43 -8.97
CA LYS A 15 -12.39 -53.86 -9.23
C LYS A 15 -12.52 -54.67 -7.92
N PRO A 16 -13.67 -54.75 -7.22
CA PRO A 16 -14.95 -54.04 -7.40
C PRO A 16 -15.05 -52.71 -6.63
N TYR A 17 -14.05 -52.37 -5.81
CA TYR A 17 -13.95 -51.14 -5.03
C TYR A 17 -12.65 -50.39 -5.38
N THR A 18 -12.48 -49.17 -4.88
CA THR A 18 -11.21 -48.44 -4.87
C THR A 18 -11.01 -47.77 -3.51
N ARG A 19 -9.84 -47.18 -3.30
CA ARG A 19 -9.56 -46.32 -2.14
C ARG A 19 -9.11 -44.95 -2.63
N ILE A 20 -9.51 -43.91 -1.90
CA ILE A 20 -9.18 -42.54 -2.21
C ILE A 20 -8.23 -42.03 -1.15
N ASN A 21 -7.01 -41.69 -1.57
CA ASN A 21 -6.02 -41.07 -0.71
C ASN A 21 -6.27 -39.55 -0.69
N CYS A 22 -6.87 -39.06 0.40
CA CYS A 22 -7.23 -37.65 0.53
C CYS A 22 -5.98 -36.83 0.86
N ILE A 23 -5.73 -35.80 0.06
CA ILE A 23 -4.56 -34.92 0.16
C ILE A 23 -4.91 -33.50 0.59
N ALA A 24 -6.18 -33.13 0.48
CA ALA A 24 -6.67 -31.81 0.85
C ALA A 24 -8.13 -31.82 1.31
N LYS A 25 -8.52 -30.75 1.99
CA LYS A 25 -9.86 -30.52 2.51
C LYS A 25 -10.33 -29.12 2.13
N ALA A 26 -11.62 -28.97 1.85
CA ALA A 26 -12.23 -27.67 1.60
C ALA A 26 -12.43 -26.92 2.94
N ILE A 27 -11.80 -25.76 3.09
CA ILE A 27 -11.90 -24.89 4.27
C ILE A 27 -12.15 -23.47 3.77
N ASN A 28 -13.27 -22.87 4.19
CA ASN A 28 -13.67 -21.50 3.82
C ASN A 28 -13.65 -21.24 2.30
N GLY A 29 -14.09 -22.20 1.49
CA GLY A 29 -14.12 -22.09 0.03
C GLY A 29 -12.76 -22.17 -0.68
N ALA A 30 -11.75 -22.70 0.00
CA ALA A 30 -10.43 -22.97 -0.56
C ALA A 30 -9.98 -24.40 -0.28
N TRP A 31 -9.28 -25.03 -1.21
CA TRP A 31 -8.59 -26.29 -0.94
C TRP A 31 -7.35 -26.03 -0.10
N LYS A 32 -7.19 -26.76 1.01
CA LYS A 32 -5.98 -26.74 1.84
C LYS A 32 -5.35 -28.12 1.89
N LYS A 33 -4.10 -28.23 1.44
CA LYS A 33 -3.27 -29.44 1.55
C LYS A 33 -2.90 -29.63 3.00
N GLN A 34 -3.33 -30.74 3.58
CA GLN A 34 -3.00 -31.08 4.95
C GLN A 34 -2.96 -32.59 5.13
N SER A 35 -2.22 -33.04 6.14
CA SER A 35 -2.25 -34.44 6.56
C SER A 35 -3.61 -34.74 7.18
N LEU A 36 -4.39 -35.62 6.56
CA LEU A 36 -5.71 -36.02 7.04
C LEU A 36 -5.67 -37.30 7.89
N ILE A 37 -4.49 -37.69 8.38
CA ILE A 37 -4.27 -38.93 9.14
C ILE A 37 -5.04 -38.93 10.47
N ASP A 38 -5.17 -37.76 11.11
CA ASP A 38 -5.90 -37.61 12.38
C ASP A 38 -7.43 -37.54 12.19
N GLU A 39 -7.90 -37.19 11.00
CA GLU A 39 -9.34 -37.09 10.68
C GLU A 39 -9.89 -38.38 10.02
N LEU A 40 -9.05 -39.10 9.27
CA LEU A 40 -9.42 -40.28 8.48
C LEU A 40 -8.56 -41.49 8.93
N PRO A 41 -9.11 -42.55 9.57
CA PRO A 41 -8.40 -43.45 10.49
C PRO A 41 -7.59 -44.57 9.80
N ALA A 42 -7.16 -44.35 8.56
CA ALA A 42 -6.23 -45.21 7.85
C ALA A 42 -5.37 -44.37 6.91
N VAL A 43 -4.37 -43.66 7.44
CA VAL A 43 -3.40 -42.86 6.67
C VAL A 43 -4.08 -41.93 5.63
N GLY A 44 -5.20 -41.28 5.99
CA GLY A 44 -5.91 -40.39 5.06
C GLY A 44 -6.77 -41.07 3.98
N LYS A 45 -6.96 -42.40 4.03
CA LYS A 45 -7.68 -43.16 2.98
C LYS A 45 -9.16 -43.37 3.29
N VAL A 46 -9.98 -43.26 2.25
CA VAL A 46 -11.44 -43.49 2.30
C VAL A 46 -11.83 -44.66 1.39
N PHE A 47 -12.71 -45.53 1.87
CA PHE A 47 -13.19 -46.68 1.11
C PHE A 47 -14.28 -46.27 0.11
N ALA A 48 -14.13 -46.62 -1.17
CA ALA A 48 -15.08 -46.30 -2.22
C ALA A 48 -15.62 -47.60 -2.85
N PRO A 49 -16.83 -48.07 -2.46
CA PRO A 49 -17.34 -49.38 -2.85
C PRO A 49 -17.76 -49.46 -4.33
N SER A 50 -18.03 -48.33 -4.99
CA SER A 50 -18.45 -48.29 -6.39
C SER A 50 -18.19 -46.90 -7.00
N LEU A 51 -17.18 -46.77 -7.86
CA LEU A 51 -16.87 -45.55 -8.63
C LEU A 51 -16.45 -45.91 -10.06
N ALA A 52 -17.33 -46.58 -10.80
CA ALA A 52 -16.99 -47.20 -12.10
C ALA A 52 -16.44 -46.24 -13.19
N TRP A 53 -16.67 -44.93 -13.05
CA TRP A 53 -16.22 -43.89 -13.98
C TRP A 53 -14.78 -43.40 -13.72
N VAL A 54 -14.16 -43.80 -12.62
CA VAL A 54 -12.88 -43.25 -12.17
C VAL A 54 -11.69 -44.08 -12.67
N GLU A 55 -10.63 -43.42 -13.13
CA GLU A 55 -9.37 -44.05 -13.53
C GLU A 55 -8.37 -44.13 -12.37
N GLU A 56 -7.27 -44.88 -12.55
CA GLU A 56 -6.19 -44.93 -11.57
C GLU A 56 -5.47 -43.58 -11.50
N ASN A 57 -5.18 -43.11 -10.28
CA ASN A 57 -4.51 -41.83 -10.00
C ASN A 57 -5.31 -40.57 -10.44
N GLN A 58 -6.59 -40.72 -10.77
CA GLN A 58 -7.47 -39.59 -11.07
C GLN A 58 -7.76 -38.81 -9.78
N LEU A 59 -7.70 -37.48 -9.88
CA LEU A 59 -8.00 -36.58 -8.79
C LEU A 59 -9.51 -36.31 -8.74
N ILE A 60 -10.15 -36.58 -7.60
CA ILE A 60 -11.60 -36.46 -7.41
C ILE A 60 -11.93 -35.79 -6.09
N ALA A 61 -13.04 -35.03 -6.06
CA ALA A 61 -13.59 -34.43 -4.86
C ALA A 61 -14.70 -35.33 -4.29
N ILE A 62 -14.70 -35.57 -2.98
CA ILE A 62 -15.63 -36.49 -2.32
C ILE A 62 -16.21 -35.91 -1.03
N THR A 63 -17.39 -36.41 -0.66
CA THR A 63 -17.92 -36.33 0.70
C THR A 63 -17.88 -37.70 1.35
N ILE A 64 -17.81 -37.75 2.68
CA ILE A 64 -17.65 -39.00 3.42
C ILE A 64 -18.81 -39.21 4.39
N GLN A 65 -19.12 -40.47 4.69
CA GLN A 65 -20.02 -40.88 5.76
C GLN A 65 -19.41 -42.05 6.54
N ALA A 66 -19.84 -42.25 7.80
CA ALA A 66 -19.39 -43.39 8.59
C ALA A 66 -19.84 -44.71 7.95
N ASN A 67 -18.94 -45.70 7.92
CA ASN A 67 -19.26 -47.01 7.36
C ASN A 67 -20.33 -47.70 8.23
N PRO A 68 -21.49 -48.10 7.67
CA PRO A 68 -22.56 -48.73 8.44
C PRO A 68 -22.22 -50.15 8.91
N LYS A 69 -21.14 -50.77 8.39
CA LYS A 69 -20.63 -52.05 8.87
C LYS A 69 -19.62 -51.78 10.00
N GLN A 70 -19.77 -52.46 11.15
CA GLN A 70 -18.71 -52.46 12.17
C GLN A 70 -17.48 -53.17 11.59
N VAL A 71 -16.38 -52.42 11.45
CA VAL A 71 -15.08 -52.92 10.98
C VAL A 71 -14.10 -52.81 12.14
N ASP A 72 -13.19 -53.79 12.28
CA ASP A 72 -12.18 -53.84 13.34
C ASP A 72 -11.26 -52.60 13.33
N ASP A 73 -10.62 -52.30 14.46
CA ASP A 73 -9.74 -51.14 14.65
C ASP A 73 -8.70 -51.00 13.53
N GLY A 74 -8.86 -49.94 12.72
CA GLY A 74 -7.88 -49.49 11.74
C GLY A 74 -8.21 -49.74 10.26
N GLN A 75 -9.42 -50.21 9.89
CA GLN A 75 -9.78 -50.38 8.48
C GLN A 75 -11.17 -49.84 8.11
N ASP A 76 -11.22 -49.06 7.03
CA ASP A 76 -12.41 -48.66 6.27
C ASP A 76 -13.58 -48.06 7.11
N HIS A 77 -13.27 -47.25 8.13
CA HIS A 77 -14.25 -46.56 8.99
C HIS A 77 -15.13 -45.53 8.26
N TYR A 78 -14.65 -44.97 7.16
CA TYR A 78 -15.39 -44.01 6.34
C TYR A 78 -15.55 -44.52 4.91
N ILE A 79 -16.75 -44.26 4.37
CA ILE A 79 -17.13 -44.62 3.02
C ILE A 79 -17.47 -43.35 2.24
N VAL A 80 -17.14 -43.33 0.94
CA VAL A 80 -17.55 -42.25 0.03
C VAL A 80 -19.07 -42.18 -0.02
N LYS A 81 -19.61 -40.99 0.21
CA LYS A 81 -21.03 -40.70 0.05
C LYS A 81 -21.29 -40.20 -1.37
N ASP A 82 -20.69 -39.07 -1.74
CA ASP A 82 -20.79 -38.46 -3.07
C ASP A 82 -19.39 -38.25 -3.65
N ALA A 83 -19.25 -38.34 -4.98
CA ALA A 83 -17.97 -38.15 -5.67
C ALA A 83 -18.16 -37.32 -6.95
N PHE A 84 -17.26 -36.37 -7.17
CA PHE A 84 -17.29 -35.38 -8.22
C PHE A 84 -15.94 -35.33 -8.94
N SER A 85 -15.98 -35.13 -10.25
CA SER A 85 -14.80 -34.77 -11.03
C SER A 85 -14.69 -33.24 -11.01
N PRO A 86 -13.77 -32.64 -10.23
CA PRO A 86 -13.72 -31.19 -10.11
C PRO A 86 -13.28 -30.55 -11.43
N ASN A 87 -13.97 -29.49 -11.85
CA ASN A 87 -13.58 -28.72 -13.03
C ASN A 87 -12.34 -27.87 -12.75
N ILE A 88 -11.60 -27.55 -13.81
CA ILE A 88 -10.43 -26.67 -13.71
C ILE A 88 -10.89 -25.21 -13.63
N VAL A 89 -10.33 -24.45 -12.68
CA VAL A 89 -10.59 -23.02 -12.52
C VAL A 89 -9.40 -22.22 -13.06
N LEU A 90 -9.64 -21.38 -14.07
CA LEU A 90 -8.66 -20.48 -14.69
C LEU A 90 -8.83 -19.05 -14.15
N ASP A 91 -7.73 -18.45 -13.67
CA ASP A 91 -7.73 -17.06 -13.19
C ASP A 91 -7.47 -16.07 -14.34
N TYR A 92 -8.54 -15.54 -14.93
CA TYR A 92 -8.49 -14.52 -15.99
C TYR A 92 -8.96 -13.14 -15.52
N ARG A 93 -9.00 -12.88 -14.20
CA ARG A 93 -9.47 -11.61 -13.62
C ARG A 93 -8.66 -10.38 -14.06
N SER A 94 -7.45 -10.58 -14.56
CA SER A 94 -6.57 -9.51 -15.09
C SER A 94 -6.73 -9.24 -16.59
N ARG A 95 -7.54 -10.02 -17.31
CA ARG A 95 -7.73 -9.93 -18.77
C ARG A 95 -9.04 -9.24 -19.12
N SER A 96 -9.10 -8.58 -20.28
CA SER A 96 -10.34 -8.02 -20.79
C SER A 96 -11.27 -9.12 -21.33
N MET A 97 -12.56 -8.83 -21.42
CA MET A 97 -13.54 -9.79 -21.94
C MET A 97 -13.25 -10.22 -23.38
N GLU A 98 -12.70 -9.32 -24.19
CA GLU A 98 -12.28 -9.61 -25.56
C GLU A 98 -11.09 -10.58 -25.58
N GLN A 99 -10.06 -10.32 -24.75
CA GLN A 99 -8.88 -11.18 -24.67
C GLN A 99 -9.23 -12.59 -24.21
N ILE A 100 -10.19 -12.70 -23.30
CA ILE A 100 -10.72 -13.97 -22.80
C ILE A 100 -11.45 -14.71 -23.94
N ARG A 101 -12.36 -14.04 -24.64
CA ARG A 101 -13.07 -14.59 -25.81
C ARG A 101 -12.09 -15.07 -26.88
N TYR A 102 -11.13 -14.23 -27.29
CA TYR A 102 -10.12 -14.58 -28.29
C TYR A 102 -9.29 -15.79 -27.86
N THR A 103 -8.86 -15.83 -26.60
CA THR A 103 -8.10 -16.98 -26.07
C THR A 103 -8.89 -18.28 -26.13
N LEU A 104 -10.18 -18.24 -25.76
CA LEU A 104 -11.01 -19.45 -25.62
C LEU A 104 -11.64 -19.93 -26.93
N ILE A 105 -11.92 -19.03 -27.87
CA ILE A 105 -12.59 -19.38 -29.14
C ILE A 105 -11.59 -19.51 -30.29
N GLU A 106 -10.67 -18.56 -30.43
CA GLU A 106 -9.79 -18.46 -31.61
C GLU A 106 -8.43 -19.13 -31.35
N SER A 107 -7.78 -18.80 -30.22
CA SER A 107 -6.41 -19.26 -29.94
C SER A 107 -6.33 -20.66 -29.33
N GLY A 108 -7.32 -21.05 -28.53
CA GLY A 108 -7.41 -22.32 -27.83
C GLY A 108 -6.45 -22.49 -26.63
N LEU A 109 -6.76 -23.46 -25.77
CA LEU A 109 -6.00 -23.80 -24.57
C LEU A 109 -5.15 -25.06 -24.79
N ASN A 110 -3.92 -25.05 -24.25
CA ASN A 110 -2.95 -26.16 -24.42
C ASN A 110 -2.97 -27.19 -23.28
N ASN A 111 -3.33 -26.79 -22.05
CA ASN A 111 -3.13 -27.59 -20.83
C ASN A 111 -4.46 -27.86 -20.11
N ILE A 112 -5.31 -28.72 -20.68
CA ILE A 112 -6.53 -29.20 -20.03
C ILE A 112 -6.34 -30.67 -19.66
N SER A 113 -6.77 -31.06 -18.46
CA SER A 113 -6.77 -32.46 -18.03
C SER A 113 -7.62 -33.30 -18.98
N PRO A 114 -7.18 -34.50 -19.40
CA PRO A 114 -7.89 -35.32 -20.38
C PRO A 114 -9.28 -35.82 -19.93
N HIS A 115 -9.65 -35.59 -18.68
CA HIS A 115 -10.91 -36.05 -18.08
C HIS A 115 -11.90 -34.91 -17.79
N THR A 116 -11.62 -33.70 -18.27
CA THR A 116 -12.45 -32.52 -17.99
C THR A 116 -12.97 -31.91 -19.30
N ASP A 117 -14.29 -32.00 -19.51
CA ASP A 117 -14.98 -31.43 -20.68
C ASP A 117 -15.48 -30.00 -20.44
N GLU A 118 -15.45 -29.53 -19.19
CA GLU A 118 -15.92 -28.22 -18.73
C GLU A 118 -14.83 -27.49 -17.95
N ILE A 119 -14.68 -26.19 -18.19
CA ILE A 119 -13.75 -25.34 -17.44
C ILE A 119 -14.48 -24.15 -16.86
N ILE A 120 -14.00 -23.70 -15.71
CA ILE A 120 -14.48 -22.50 -15.03
C ILE A 120 -13.46 -21.39 -15.27
N VAL A 121 -13.92 -20.24 -15.75
CA VAL A 121 -13.07 -19.08 -16.03
C VAL A 121 -13.51 -17.93 -15.14
N ALA A 122 -12.66 -17.54 -14.19
CA ALA A 122 -12.94 -16.40 -13.33
C ALA A 122 -12.77 -15.08 -14.10
N LEU A 123 -13.85 -14.30 -14.19
CA LEU A 123 -13.87 -12.99 -14.85
C LEU A 123 -13.53 -11.87 -13.87
N SER A 124 -13.99 -11.99 -12.63
CA SER A 124 -13.74 -11.05 -11.55
C SER A 124 -13.75 -11.77 -10.20
N ASP A 125 -13.64 -11.00 -9.12
CA ASP A 125 -13.78 -11.51 -7.75
C ASP A 125 -15.18 -12.06 -7.43
N THR A 126 -16.19 -11.80 -8.29
CA THR A 126 -17.60 -12.15 -8.05
C THR A 126 -18.28 -12.85 -9.22
N GLU A 127 -17.66 -12.92 -10.40
CA GLU A 127 -18.27 -13.49 -11.62
C GLU A 127 -17.34 -14.52 -12.29
N CYS A 128 -17.92 -15.62 -12.78
CA CYS A 128 -17.22 -16.63 -13.57
C CYS A 128 -18.06 -17.17 -14.75
N LEU A 129 -17.40 -17.83 -15.70
CA LEU A 129 -18.01 -18.55 -16.81
C LEU A 129 -17.80 -20.05 -16.64
N VAL A 130 -18.78 -20.85 -17.02
CA VAL A 130 -18.63 -22.31 -17.16
C VAL A 130 -18.76 -22.65 -18.64
N VAL A 131 -17.68 -23.11 -19.27
CA VAL A 131 -17.64 -23.35 -20.73
C VAL A 131 -17.19 -24.77 -21.06
N LYS A 132 -17.85 -25.35 -22.07
CA LYS A 132 -17.49 -26.66 -22.62
C LYS A 132 -16.38 -26.53 -23.65
N VAL A 133 -15.34 -27.34 -23.49
CA VAL A 133 -14.17 -27.30 -24.36
C VAL A 133 -14.06 -28.56 -25.21
N LYS A 134 -13.66 -28.40 -26.47
CA LYS A 134 -13.41 -29.51 -27.40
C LYS A 134 -12.11 -29.27 -28.16
N PRO A 135 -11.36 -30.33 -28.52
CA PRO A 135 -10.16 -30.17 -29.32
C PRO A 135 -10.50 -29.61 -30.71
N HIS A 136 -9.82 -28.55 -31.11
CA HIS A 136 -9.96 -27.92 -32.41
C HIS A 136 -9.41 -28.84 -33.50
N PRO A 137 -10.14 -29.04 -34.62
CA PRO A 137 -9.76 -30.03 -35.63
C PRO A 137 -8.45 -29.75 -36.37
N SER A 138 -8.00 -28.49 -36.47
CA SER A 138 -6.78 -28.12 -37.21
C SER A 138 -5.50 -28.12 -36.38
N HIS A 139 -5.54 -27.59 -35.15
CA HIS A 139 -4.34 -27.33 -34.35
C HIS A 139 -4.33 -28.07 -33.00
N GLY A 140 -5.37 -28.87 -32.70
CA GLY A 140 -5.41 -29.77 -31.55
C GLY A 140 -5.55 -29.10 -30.17
N ARG A 141 -5.66 -27.76 -30.11
CA ARG A 141 -5.91 -27.02 -28.85
C ARG A 141 -7.38 -27.06 -28.49
N TYR A 142 -7.69 -26.92 -27.21
CA TYR A 142 -9.06 -26.96 -26.72
C TYR A 142 -9.75 -25.61 -26.88
N VAL A 143 -10.85 -25.57 -27.61
CA VAL A 143 -11.65 -24.35 -27.87
C VAL A 143 -13.07 -24.50 -27.36
N THR A 144 -13.69 -23.38 -27.00
CA THR A 144 -15.13 -23.31 -26.74
C THR A 144 -15.91 -22.96 -28.01
N SER A 145 -17.15 -23.41 -28.11
CA SER A 145 -18.03 -23.03 -29.22
C SER A 145 -18.54 -21.58 -29.05
N PRO A 146 -18.64 -20.79 -30.13
CA PRO A 146 -19.29 -19.48 -30.08
C PRO A 146 -20.79 -19.62 -29.80
N GLY A 147 -21.40 -18.58 -29.21
CA GLY A 147 -22.81 -18.58 -28.84
C GLY A 147 -23.11 -17.77 -27.59
N THR A 148 -24.29 -18.02 -27.01
CA THR A 148 -24.68 -17.46 -25.71
C THR A 148 -24.01 -18.24 -24.59
N ILE A 149 -23.35 -17.52 -23.68
CA ILE A 149 -22.62 -18.09 -22.55
C ILE A 149 -23.14 -17.45 -21.26
N ASP A 150 -23.44 -18.31 -20.29
CA ASP A 150 -23.95 -17.92 -18.98
C ASP A 150 -22.82 -17.48 -18.05
N ILE A 151 -23.03 -16.36 -17.35
CA ILE A 151 -22.20 -15.87 -16.26
C ILE A 151 -22.87 -16.24 -14.93
N TYR A 152 -22.09 -16.84 -14.05
CA TYR A 152 -22.49 -17.25 -12.71
C TYR A 152 -21.74 -16.43 -11.65
N SER A 153 -22.30 -16.38 -10.45
CA SER A 153 -21.59 -15.86 -9.28
C SER A 153 -20.41 -16.77 -8.90
N PHE A 154 -19.33 -16.16 -8.41
CA PHE A 154 -18.06 -16.84 -8.20
C PHE A 154 -17.53 -16.59 -6.79
N ASN A 155 -17.06 -17.66 -6.14
CA ASN A 155 -16.37 -17.57 -4.86
C ASN A 155 -14.85 -17.49 -5.06
N LYS A 156 -14.28 -16.29 -4.90
CA LYS A 156 -12.84 -16.06 -5.09
C LYS A 156 -11.93 -16.76 -4.07
N ALA A 157 -12.48 -17.25 -2.95
CA ALA A 157 -11.71 -17.90 -1.89
C ALA A 157 -10.87 -19.07 -2.43
N ILE A 158 -11.29 -19.68 -3.56
CA ILE A 158 -10.56 -20.76 -4.20
C ILE A 158 -9.11 -20.40 -4.54
N PHE A 159 -8.83 -19.13 -4.87
CA PHE A 159 -7.49 -18.63 -5.19
C PHE A 159 -6.60 -18.41 -3.97
N GLU A 160 -7.16 -18.43 -2.76
CA GLU A 160 -6.41 -18.41 -1.49
C GLU A 160 -5.98 -19.83 -1.05
N GLY A 161 -6.38 -20.86 -1.82
CA GLY A 161 -6.07 -22.27 -1.60
C GLY A 161 -4.82 -22.76 -2.32
N ASP A 162 -4.51 -24.03 -2.13
CA ASP A 162 -3.40 -24.71 -2.79
C ASP A 162 -3.76 -25.16 -4.22
N THR A 163 -2.79 -25.11 -5.12
CA THR A 163 -2.93 -25.63 -6.50
C THR A 163 -2.54 -27.11 -6.60
N PHE A 164 -3.18 -27.83 -7.51
CA PHE A 164 -2.90 -29.24 -7.80
C PHE A 164 -2.48 -29.35 -9.26
N ASN A 165 -1.27 -29.89 -9.51
CA ASN A 165 -0.65 -29.89 -10.84
C ASN A 165 -0.58 -28.51 -11.50
N GLY A 166 -0.41 -27.45 -10.70
CA GLY A 166 -0.35 -26.05 -11.17
C GLY A 166 -1.71 -25.44 -11.54
N GLN A 167 -2.81 -26.13 -11.25
CA GLN A 167 -4.18 -25.70 -11.56
C GLN A 167 -5.02 -25.55 -10.28
N PHE A 168 -5.97 -24.63 -10.30
CA PHE A 168 -7.03 -24.55 -9.29
C PHE A 168 -8.18 -25.47 -9.69
N LEU A 169 -8.82 -26.10 -8.70
CA LEU A 169 -9.87 -27.08 -8.92
C LEU A 169 -11.13 -26.66 -8.19
N GLU A 170 -12.27 -26.90 -8.82
CA GLU A 170 -13.57 -26.57 -8.25
C GLU A 170 -13.82 -27.27 -6.90
N ILE A 171 -14.40 -26.53 -5.96
CA ILE A 171 -15.11 -27.09 -4.81
C ILE A 171 -16.59 -27.18 -5.21
N PRO A 172 -17.16 -28.40 -5.31
CA PRO A 172 -18.55 -28.58 -5.72
C PRO A 172 -19.50 -27.75 -4.85
N GLU A 173 -20.50 -27.13 -5.49
CA GLU A 173 -21.55 -26.32 -4.85
C GLU A 173 -21.10 -25.03 -4.14
N ASP A 174 -19.79 -24.73 -4.11
CA ASP A 174 -19.25 -23.55 -3.41
C ASP A 174 -18.47 -22.59 -4.32
N THR A 175 -17.78 -23.11 -5.35
CA THR A 175 -16.97 -22.27 -6.27
C THR A 175 -17.82 -21.49 -7.27
N VAL A 176 -18.88 -22.11 -7.80
CA VAL A 176 -19.83 -21.52 -8.75
C VAL A 176 -21.19 -21.44 -8.05
N GLY A 177 -21.77 -20.25 -7.99
CA GLY A 177 -23.09 -20.02 -7.40
C GLY A 177 -24.16 -19.72 -8.44
N ASP A 178 -25.10 -18.83 -8.09
CA ASP A 178 -26.28 -18.54 -8.92
C ASP A 178 -25.95 -17.89 -10.26
N PHE A 179 -26.82 -18.13 -11.25
CA PHE A 179 -26.80 -17.46 -12.55
C PHE A 179 -27.01 -15.93 -12.41
N ILE A 180 -26.21 -15.13 -13.11
CA ILE A 180 -26.27 -13.67 -13.10
C ILE A 180 -26.85 -13.14 -14.42
N ARG A 181 -26.21 -13.48 -15.55
CA ARG A 181 -26.54 -12.93 -16.88
C ARG A 181 -25.96 -13.77 -18.02
N GLU A 182 -26.44 -13.51 -19.23
CA GLU A 182 -25.91 -14.09 -20.47
C GLU A 182 -25.03 -13.08 -21.23
N ILE A 183 -23.97 -13.57 -21.89
CA ILE A 183 -23.17 -12.83 -22.86
C ILE A 183 -23.13 -13.57 -24.20
N THR A 184 -23.02 -12.84 -25.31
CA THR A 184 -22.91 -13.45 -26.64
C THR A 184 -21.47 -13.36 -27.13
N TRP A 185 -20.84 -14.52 -27.33
CA TRP A 185 -19.53 -14.64 -27.94
C TRP A 185 -19.64 -15.04 -29.41
N LYS A 186 -18.90 -14.34 -30.26
CA LYS A 186 -18.88 -14.52 -31.70
C LYS A 186 -17.45 -14.72 -32.20
N LEU A 187 -17.34 -15.37 -33.36
CA LEU A 187 -16.07 -15.47 -34.11
C LEU A 187 -15.67 -14.10 -34.65
N ASP A 188 -14.38 -13.90 -34.89
CA ASP A 188 -13.84 -12.65 -35.44
C ASP A 188 -14.49 -12.30 -36.80
N GLN A 189 -14.77 -13.33 -37.61
CA GLN A 189 -15.44 -13.18 -38.90
C GLN A 189 -16.86 -12.62 -38.77
N GLU A 190 -17.59 -13.06 -37.75
CA GLU A 190 -18.96 -12.61 -37.48
C GLU A 190 -18.98 -11.20 -36.89
N LEU A 191 -18.03 -10.88 -36.00
CA LEU A 191 -17.83 -9.53 -35.46
C LEU A 191 -17.51 -8.53 -36.57
N LEU A 192 -16.58 -8.88 -37.47
CA LEU A 192 -16.22 -8.05 -38.62
C LEU A 192 -17.42 -7.89 -39.57
N GLY A 193 -18.20 -8.94 -39.79
CA GLY A 193 -19.45 -8.89 -40.55
C GLY A 193 -20.47 -7.92 -39.96
N ASP A 194 -20.67 -7.94 -38.64
CA ASP A 194 -21.58 -7.03 -37.93
C ASP A 194 -21.10 -5.58 -37.98
N VAL A 195 -19.80 -5.34 -37.84
CA VAL A 195 -19.20 -4.00 -37.96
C VAL A 195 -19.40 -3.46 -39.38
N LEU A 196 -19.08 -4.23 -40.42
CA LEU A 196 -19.31 -3.84 -41.81
C LEU A 196 -20.80 -3.62 -42.12
N LYS A 197 -21.70 -4.35 -41.45
CA LYS A 197 -23.15 -4.14 -41.54
C LYS A 197 -23.58 -2.82 -40.91
N LYS A 198 -23.03 -2.45 -39.75
CA LYS A 198 -23.30 -1.17 -39.11
C LYS A 198 -22.71 0.01 -39.88
N ILE A 199 -21.49 -0.10 -40.42
CA ILE A 199 -20.88 0.95 -41.24
C ILE A 199 -21.76 1.32 -42.44
N LYS A 200 -22.42 0.32 -43.07
CA LYS A 200 -23.44 0.58 -44.12
C LYS A 200 -24.56 1.53 -43.68
N GLN A 201 -24.94 1.50 -42.40
CA GLN A 201 -26.05 2.33 -41.93
C GLN A 201 -25.67 3.81 -41.79
N PHE A 202 -24.37 4.12 -41.77
CA PHE A 202 -23.86 5.48 -41.53
C PHE A 202 -23.17 6.11 -42.76
N ASP A 203 -22.71 5.31 -43.73
CA ASP A 203 -22.12 5.81 -44.98
C ASP A 203 -23.03 5.56 -46.19
N GLU A 204 -23.10 6.53 -47.12
CA GLU A 204 -23.72 6.41 -48.45
C GLU A 204 -22.97 5.44 -49.40
N ILE A 205 -21.95 4.73 -48.88
CA ILE A 205 -21.13 3.80 -49.64
C ILE A 205 -21.89 2.47 -49.80
N ASP A 206 -22.36 2.20 -51.01
CA ASP A 206 -23.12 0.99 -51.35
C ASP A 206 -22.20 -0.24 -51.51
N LEU A 207 -21.60 -0.68 -50.39
CA LEU A 207 -20.85 -1.93 -50.35
C LEU A 207 -21.82 -3.11 -50.42
N SER A 208 -21.83 -3.82 -51.56
CA SER A 208 -22.70 -4.98 -51.79
C SER A 208 -22.38 -6.13 -50.80
N LYS A 209 -23.35 -7.03 -50.56
CA LYS A 209 -23.14 -8.20 -49.69
C LYS A 209 -21.96 -9.07 -50.16
N ARG A 210 -21.79 -9.19 -51.48
CA ARG A 210 -20.73 -9.97 -52.13
C ARG A 210 -19.34 -9.37 -51.91
N ASP A 211 -19.24 -8.05 -51.86
CA ASP A 211 -17.96 -7.36 -51.65
C ASP A 211 -17.50 -7.46 -50.19
N ARG A 212 -18.45 -7.47 -49.24
CA ARG A 212 -18.15 -7.70 -47.81
C ARG A 212 -17.65 -9.12 -47.56
N GLU A 213 -18.33 -10.10 -48.13
CA GLU A 213 -17.91 -11.51 -48.04
C GLU A 213 -16.53 -11.70 -48.68
N LYS A 214 -16.23 -11.00 -49.77
CA LYS A 214 -14.87 -10.95 -50.36
C LYS A 214 -13.85 -10.30 -49.42
N ILE A 215 -14.16 -9.18 -48.78
CA ILE A 215 -13.24 -8.50 -47.85
C ILE A 215 -12.94 -9.41 -46.65
N ILE A 216 -13.96 -10.02 -46.05
CA ILE A 216 -13.80 -10.97 -44.93
C ILE A 216 -12.96 -12.17 -45.37
N PHE A 217 -13.25 -12.73 -46.56
CA PHE A 217 -12.49 -13.84 -47.12
C PHE A 217 -11.01 -13.47 -47.34
N ILE A 218 -10.72 -12.30 -47.93
CA ILE A 218 -9.36 -11.83 -48.20
C ILE A 218 -8.58 -11.60 -46.89
N LEU A 219 -9.21 -11.01 -45.87
CA LEU A 219 -8.56 -10.75 -44.58
C LEU A 219 -8.26 -12.03 -43.82
N ASN A 220 -9.19 -12.99 -43.81
CA ASN A 220 -8.93 -14.31 -43.21
C ASN A 220 -7.84 -15.07 -43.96
N ARG A 221 -7.88 -15.04 -45.30
CA ARG A 221 -6.84 -15.62 -46.15
C ARG A 221 -5.48 -14.97 -45.88
N ALA A 222 -5.44 -13.65 -45.68
CA ALA A 222 -4.21 -12.94 -45.37
C ALA A 222 -3.65 -13.33 -43.99
N LEU A 223 -4.50 -13.47 -42.98
CA LEU A 223 -4.12 -13.96 -41.64
C LEU A 223 -3.60 -15.41 -41.70
N GLU A 224 -4.29 -16.30 -42.42
CA GLU A 224 -3.82 -17.67 -42.67
C GLU A 224 -2.46 -17.70 -43.38
N ILE A 225 -2.26 -16.86 -44.41
CA ILE A 225 -0.99 -16.81 -45.16
C ILE A 225 0.15 -16.23 -44.31
N ILE A 226 -0.12 -15.27 -43.41
CA ILE A 226 0.89 -14.71 -42.49
C ILE A 226 1.35 -15.76 -41.46
N ASP A 227 0.44 -16.59 -40.96
CA ASP A 227 0.79 -17.69 -40.05
C ASP A 227 1.50 -18.85 -40.76
N GLU A 228 1.32 -19.01 -42.09
CA GLU A 228 1.86 -20.13 -42.87
C GLU A 228 3.13 -19.81 -43.70
N ASN A 229 3.48 -18.56 -44.01
CA ASN A 229 4.61 -18.23 -44.91
C ASN A 229 5.46 -17.02 -44.49
N GLU A 230 6.78 -17.19 -44.44
CA GLU A 230 7.77 -16.17 -44.04
C GLU A 230 8.13 -15.11 -45.12
N ASP A 231 7.65 -15.22 -46.38
CA ASP A 231 8.20 -14.44 -47.52
C ASP A 231 7.17 -13.55 -48.27
N TRP A 232 6.41 -12.74 -47.52
CA TRP A 232 5.35 -11.85 -48.05
C TRP A 232 5.84 -10.71 -48.97
N ASP A 233 7.10 -10.30 -48.85
CA ASP A 233 7.63 -9.14 -49.59
C ASP A 233 7.75 -9.38 -51.11
N SER A 234 8.08 -10.60 -51.52
CA SER A 234 8.22 -10.96 -52.94
C SER A 234 6.89 -10.98 -53.70
N ILE A 235 5.79 -11.31 -53.00
CA ILE A 235 4.45 -11.38 -53.59
C ILE A 235 3.89 -9.96 -53.82
N ASN A 236 4.22 -9.02 -52.94
CA ASN A 236 3.76 -7.63 -53.04
C ASN A 236 4.34 -6.94 -54.29
N GLU A 237 5.60 -7.22 -54.62
CA GLU A 237 6.29 -6.67 -55.80
C GLU A 237 5.61 -7.08 -57.12
N TRP A 238 5.18 -8.35 -57.23
CA TRP A 238 4.50 -8.88 -58.43
C TRP A 238 3.11 -8.27 -58.66
N ILE A 239 2.39 -7.95 -57.59
CA ILE A 239 1.04 -7.36 -57.66
C ILE A 239 1.11 -5.91 -58.17
N VAL A 240 2.13 -5.16 -57.77
CA VAL A 240 2.35 -3.78 -58.23
C VAL A 240 2.60 -3.75 -59.75
N ASP A 241 3.45 -4.63 -60.26
CA ASP A 241 3.77 -4.72 -61.70
C ASP A 241 2.60 -5.19 -62.59
N TYR A 242 1.70 -6.01 -62.04
CA TYR A 242 0.50 -6.43 -62.75
C TYR A 242 -0.54 -5.29 -62.86
N SER A 243 -0.68 -4.48 -61.80
CA SER A 243 -1.64 -3.37 -61.77
C SER A 243 -1.36 -2.31 -62.85
N GLN A 244 -0.10 -2.02 -63.15
CA GLN A 244 0.31 -1.05 -64.18
C GLN A 244 -0.10 -1.48 -65.59
N ARG A 245 -0.15 -2.80 -65.87
CA ARG A 245 -0.59 -3.33 -67.18
C ARG A 245 -2.09 -3.19 -67.43
N VAL A 246 -2.90 -3.26 -66.38
CA VAL A 246 -4.37 -3.19 -66.48
C VAL A 246 -4.84 -1.75 -66.73
N THR A 247 -4.18 -0.76 -66.14
CA THR A 247 -4.48 0.67 -66.34
C THR A 247 -4.36 1.10 -67.81
N LEU A 248 -3.36 0.58 -68.53
CA LEU A 248 -3.15 0.81 -69.96
C LEU A 248 -4.28 0.27 -70.87
N SER A 249 -5.04 -0.73 -70.39
CA SER A 249 -6.17 -1.31 -71.14
C SER A 249 -7.49 -0.57 -70.91
N LEU A 250 -7.54 0.37 -69.96
CA LEU A 250 -8.72 1.15 -69.60
C LEU A 250 -8.78 2.53 -70.27
N GLU A 251 -7.71 3.01 -70.92
CA GLU A 251 -7.67 4.29 -71.65
C GLU A 251 -8.26 4.20 -73.08
N THR A 252 -8.49 3.00 -73.61
CA THR A 252 -8.99 2.78 -74.98
C THR A 252 -10.44 3.25 -75.25
N PRO A 253 -11.39 3.22 -74.30
CA PRO A 253 -12.76 3.73 -74.49
C PRO A 253 -12.86 5.26 -74.66
N GLU A 254 -11.93 6.04 -74.11
CA GLU A 254 -11.90 7.51 -74.19
C GLU A 254 -11.58 8.00 -75.62
N LEU A 255 -10.79 7.21 -76.36
CA LEU A 255 -10.49 7.41 -77.78
C LEU A 255 -11.73 7.17 -78.68
N ILE A 256 -12.66 6.30 -78.26
CA ILE A 256 -13.90 6.01 -78.98
C ILE A 256 -14.92 7.14 -78.77
N ALA A 257 -15.02 7.66 -77.54
CA ALA A 257 -15.89 8.79 -77.22
C ALA A 257 -15.50 10.08 -77.95
N SER A 258 -14.20 10.38 -78.04
CA SER A 258 -13.68 11.56 -78.76
C SER A 258 -13.95 11.51 -80.28
N THR A 259 -14.04 10.32 -80.86
CA THR A 259 -14.34 10.12 -82.28
C THR A 259 -15.83 10.35 -82.61
N LEU A 260 -16.74 10.00 -81.69
CA LEU A 260 -18.18 10.25 -81.82
C LEU A 260 -18.54 11.74 -81.69
N PHE A 261 -17.82 12.50 -80.86
CA PHE A 261 -18.00 13.96 -80.72
C PHE A 261 -17.50 14.77 -81.95
N GLY A 262 -16.75 14.15 -82.87
CA GLY A 262 -16.27 14.77 -84.11
C GLY A 262 -17.29 14.83 -85.25
N MET A 263 -18.44 14.15 -85.12
CA MET A 263 -19.49 14.16 -86.13
C MET A 263 -20.34 15.44 -86.03
N SER A 264 -20.30 16.27 -87.07
CA SER A 264 -20.92 17.61 -87.12
C SER A 264 -22.43 17.61 -86.83
N SER A 265 -23.14 16.58 -87.27
CA SER A 265 -24.59 16.43 -87.05
C SER A 265 -25.00 16.21 -85.59
N VAL A 266 -24.12 15.61 -84.77
CA VAL A 266 -24.38 15.37 -83.34
C VAL A 266 -24.05 16.62 -82.52
N ARG A 267 -23.03 17.39 -82.93
CA ARG A 267 -22.64 18.65 -82.27
C ARG A 267 -23.70 19.74 -82.42
N GLU A 268 -24.29 19.89 -83.60
CA GLU A 268 -25.30 20.94 -83.85
C GLU A 268 -26.60 20.70 -83.06
N GLU A 269 -27.04 19.44 -82.94
CA GLU A 269 -28.24 19.10 -82.19
C GLU A 269 -28.04 19.22 -80.66
N LEU A 270 -26.84 18.87 -80.17
CA LEU A 270 -26.45 19.08 -78.77
C LEU A 270 -26.36 20.57 -78.40
N GLU A 271 -25.78 21.41 -79.26
CA GLU A 271 -25.71 22.85 -79.00
C GLU A 271 -27.09 23.52 -79.03
N ARG A 272 -28.02 23.03 -79.87
CA ARG A 272 -29.41 23.50 -79.90
C ARG A 272 -30.15 23.20 -78.59
N LEU A 273 -30.08 21.95 -78.10
CA LEU A 273 -30.70 21.55 -76.83
C LEU A 273 -30.09 22.30 -75.65
N LYS A 274 -28.77 22.50 -75.67
CA LYS A 274 -28.03 23.23 -74.62
C LYS A 274 -28.42 24.71 -74.57
N LEU A 275 -28.67 25.36 -75.71
CA LEU A 275 -29.17 26.73 -75.76
C LEU A 275 -30.58 26.86 -75.17
N GLN A 276 -31.47 25.93 -75.49
CA GLN A 276 -32.83 25.90 -74.94
C GLN A 276 -32.86 25.72 -73.42
N ASP A 277 -32.10 24.76 -72.89
CA ASP A 277 -31.99 24.56 -71.43
C ASP A 277 -31.37 25.78 -70.74
N ARG A 278 -30.39 26.43 -71.38
CA ARG A 278 -29.73 27.61 -70.83
C ARG A 278 -30.65 28.82 -70.76
N GLU A 279 -31.51 29.02 -71.76
CA GLU A 279 -32.53 30.07 -71.74
C GLU A 279 -33.59 29.82 -70.67
N LYS A 280 -34.05 28.57 -70.53
CA LYS A 280 -35.00 28.18 -69.48
C LYS A 280 -34.43 28.40 -68.08
N TYR A 281 -33.19 27.98 -67.84
CA TYR A 281 -32.49 28.22 -66.59
C TYR A 281 -32.33 29.72 -66.27
N LEU A 282 -31.96 30.55 -67.27
CA LEU A 282 -31.74 31.99 -67.08
C LEU A 282 -33.03 32.77 -66.78
N ASN A 283 -34.12 32.43 -67.47
CA ASN A 283 -35.34 33.23 -67.43
C ASN A 283 -36.37 32.75 -66.40
N GLU A 284 -36.42 31.45 -66.10
CA GLU A 284 -37.44 30.88 -65.22
C GLU A 284 -36.86 30.51 -63.84
N GLU A 285 -35.81 29.69 -63.82
CA GLU A 285 -35.32 29.10 -62.57
C GLU A 285 -34.42 30.04 -61.76
N LYS A 286 -33.47 30.72 -62.43
CA LYS A 286 -32.50 31.61 -61.80
C LYS A 286 -33.14 32.76 -60.98
N PRO A 287 -34.15 33.51 -61.47
CA PRO A 287 -34.74 34.59 -60.68
C PRO A 287 -35.50 34.07 -59.46
N VAL A 288 -36.22 32.94 -59.58
CA VAL A 288 -36.95 32.33 -58.46
C VAL A 288 -36.00 31.85 -57.37
N ILE A 289 -34.92 31.17 -57.77
CA ILE A 289 -33.88 30.71 -56.84
C ILE A 289 -33.21 31.91 -56.17
N ARG A 290 -32.87 32.96 -56.94
CA ARG A 290 -32.23 34.17 -56.41
C ARG A 290 -33.12 34.88 -55.38
N GLN A 291 -34.41 35.01 -55.67
CA GLN A 291 -35.35 35.67 -54.77
C GLN A 291 -35.53 34.88 -53.47
N LYS A 292 -35.57 33.54 -53.55
CA LYS A 292 -35.63 32.66 -52.38
C LYS A 292 -34.36 32.74 -51.53
N ILE A 293 -33.19 32.75 -52.16
CA ILE A 293 -31.90 32.94 -51.48
C ILE A 293 -31.85 34.31 -50.81
N GLU A 294 -32.29 35.37 -51.47
CA GLU A 294 -32.30 36.73 -50.91
C GLU A 294 -33.27 36.84 -49.71
N SER A 295 -34.43 36.16 -49.73
CA SER A 295 -35.32 36.12 -48.57
C SER A 295 -34.74 35.32 -47.40
N GLU A 296 -34.18 34.13 -47.65
CA GLU A 296 -33.58 33.31 -46.60
C GLU A 296 -32.36 33.99 -45.97
N LEU A 297 -31.53 34.66 -46.78
CA LEU A 297 -30.41 35.46 -46.29
C LEU A 297 -30.86 36.63 -45.41
N LYS A 298 -31.99 37.27 -45.75
CA LYS A 298 -32.53 38.36 -44.95
C LYS A 298 -33.00 37.85 -43.58
N ASP A 299 -33.78 36.77 -43.56
CA ASP A 299 -34.27 36.18 -42.31
C ASP A 299 -33.12 35.70 -41.41
N LEU A 300 -32.09 35.07 -41.99
CA LEU A 300 -30.89 34.67 -41.27
C LEU A 300 -30.10 35.87 -40.73
N ASN A 301 -30.04 36.97 -41.48
CA ASN A 301 -29.35 38.17 -41.02
C ASN A 301 -30.11 38.85 -39.87
N ASP A 302 -31.44 38.87 -39.91
CA ASP A 302 -32.29 39.38 -38.83
C ASP A 302 -32.16 38.52 -37.56
N GLN A 303 -32.09 37.19 -37.70
CA GLN A 303 -31.81 36.27 -36.59
C GLN A 303 -30.40 36.49 -36.01
N ARG A 304 -29.41 36.66 -36.87
CA ARG A 304 -28.02 36.93 -36.45
C ARG A 304 -27.92 38.24 -35.67
N GLU A 305 -28.62 39.29 -36.10
CA GLU A 305 -28.63 40.58 -35.39
C GLU A 305 -29.26 40.43 -33.99
N THR A 306 -30.37 39.68 -33.90
CA THR A 306 -31.05 39.39 -32.63
C THR A 306 -30.13 38.61 -31.66
N LEU A 307 -29.44 37.59 -32.16
CA LEU A 307 -28.48 36.80 -31.37
C LEU A 307 -27.27 37.64 -30.94
N ASN A 308 -26.76 38.53 -31.80
CA ASN A 308 -25.66 39.42 -31.44
C ASN A 308 -26.03 40.36 -30.28
N VAL A 309 -27.26 40.89 -30.28
CA VAL A 309 -27.76 41.73 -29.18
C VAL A 309 -27.83 40.92 -27.87
N GLU A 310 -28.29 39.67 -27.93
CA GLU A 310 -28.38 38.80 -26.76
C GLU A 310 -27.00 38.38 -26.22
N ILE A 311 -26.06 38.04 -27.12
CA ILE A 311 -24.66 37.74 -26.77
C ILE A 311 -24.04 38.93 -26.04
N LYS A 312 -24.17 40.14 -26.59
CA LYS A 312 -23.60 41.35 -25.98
C LYS A 312 -24.17 41.60 -24.58
N LYS A 313 -25.48 41.41 -24.39
CA LYS A 313 -26.13 41.52 -23.08
C LYS A 313 -25.60 40.47 -22.09
N ASN A 314 -25.37 39.24 -22.55
CA ASN A 314 -24.83 38.17 -21.71
C ASN A 314 -23.35 38.39 -21.36
N GLU A 315 -22.56 38.96 -22.26
CA GLU A 315 -21.18 39.36 -21.99
C GLU A 315 -21.11 40.44 -20.90
N GLU A 316 -21.97 41.46 -20.98
CA GLU A 316 -22.10 42.51 -19.96
C GLU A 316 -22.45 41.90 -18.59
N ASN A 317 -23.48 41.05 -18.52
CA ASN A 317 -23.85 40.35 -17.28
C ASN A 317 -22.68 39.52 -16.70
N LEU A 318 -21.90 38.86 -17.56
CA LEU A 318 -20.77 38.02 -17.15
C LEU A 318 -19.63 38.89 -16.59
N THR A 319 -19.39 40.07 -17.15
CA THR A 319 -18.41 41.02 -16.60
C THR A 319 -18.82 41.54 -15.22
N ASP A 320 -20.09 41.85 -15.01
CA ASP A 320 -20.61 42.29 -13.72
C ASP A 320 -20.50 41.20 -12.66
N LEU A 321 -20.87 39.96 -13.01
CA LEU A 321 -20.72 38.79 -12.13
C LEU A 321 -19.25 38.53 -11.74
N LYS A 322 -18.31 38.66 -12.68
CA LYS A 322 -16.87 38.53 -12.39
C LYS A 322 -16.39 39.61 -11.43
N ALA A 323 -16.84 40.85 -11.59
CA ALA A 323 -16.49 41.94 -10.68
C ALA A 323 -16.97 41.66 -9.25
N ILE A 324 -18.19 41.16 -9.09
CA ILE A 324 -18.76 40.77 -7.79
C ILE A 324 -17.97 39.62 -7.14
N VAL A 325 -17.62 38.59 -7.92
CA VAL A 325 -16.84 37.45 -7.41
C VAL A 325 -15.45 37.90 -6.93
N ASN A 326 -14.78 38.78 -7.67
CA ASN A 326 -13.48 39.31 -7.27
C ASN A 326 -13.59 40.13 -5.97
N ASP A 327 -14.60 40.99 -5.82
CA ASP A 327 -14.83 41.74 -4.56
C ASP A 327 -15.04 40.79 -3.37
N PHE A 328 -15.79 39.70 -3.54
CA PHE A 328 -15.95 38.70 -2.49
C PHE A 328 -14.65 37.95 -2.17
N GLN A 329 -13.84 37.60 -3.18
CA GLN A 329 -12.55 36.95 -2.97
C GLN A 329 -11.56 37.86 -2.22
N ASP A 330 -11.53 39.14 -2.55
CA ASP A 330 -10.69 40.13 -1.87
C ASP A 330 -11.13 40.30 -0.40
N ARG A 331 -12.44 40.35 -0.13
CA ARG A 331 -12.98 40.40 1.23
C ARG A 331 -12.61 39.16 2.04
N ILE A 332 -12.75 37.96 1.47
CA ILE A 332 -12.38 36.70 2.13
C ILE A 332 -10.88 36.68 2.45
N SER A 333 -10.04 37.10 1.50
CA SER A 333 -8.58 37.14 1.68
C SER A 333 -8.18 38.11 2.79
N ASN A 334 -8.79 39.30 2.82
CA ASN A 334 -8.56 40.28 3.86
C ASN A 334 -8.99 39.76 5.25
N LEU A 335 -10.20 39.19 5.37
CA LEU A 335 -10.70 38.60 6.61
C LEU A 335 -9.79 37.47 7.12
N ASN A 336 -9.30 36.60 6.24
CA ASN A 336 -8.36 35.55 6.62
C ASN A 336 -7.04 36.11 7.15
N SER A 337 -6.50 37.14 6.50
CA SER A 337 -5.26 37.80 6.96
C SER A 337 -5.43 38.45 8.33
N GLN A 338 -6.58 39.09 8.59
CA GLN A 338 -6.93 39.68 9.87
C GLN A 338 -7.05 38.59 10.95
N LEU A 339 -7.73 37.48 10.65
CA LEU A 339 -7.89 36.36 11.55
C LEU A 339 -6.53 35.75 11.95
N VAL A 340 -5.60 35.59 10.99
CA VAL A 340 -4.24 35.10 11.27
C VAL A 340 -3.45 36.08 12.14
N TYR A 341 -3.59 37.39 11.90
CA TYR A 341 -2.94 38.42 12.70
C TYR A 341 -3.44 38.38 14.16
N GLU A 342 -4.76 38.31 14.37
CA GLU A 342 -5.36 38.23 15.69
C GLU A 342 -4.96 36.94 16.43
N ILE A 343 -4.91 35.79 15.76
CA ILE A 343 -4.39 34.55 16.36
C ILE A 343 -2.93 34.70 16.79
N LYS A 344 -2.11 35.42 16.03
CA LYS A 344 -0.71 35.67 16.39
C LYS A 344 -0.61 36.55 17.65
N GLN A 345 -1.42 37.60 17.75
CA GLN A 345 -1.50 38.43 18.95
C GLN A 345 -1.97 37.61 20.15
N LEU A 346 -3.01 36.80 19.98
CA LEU A 346 -3.54 35.91 21.02
C LEU A 346 -2.47 34.93 21.52
N ASN A 347 -1.68 34.33 20.62
CA ASN A 347 -0.58 33.44 21.00
C ASN A 347 0.51 34.14 21.81
N GLN A 348 0.78 35.42 21.53
CA GLN A 348 1.72 36.22 22.33
C GLN A 348 1.15 36.47 23.73
N THR A 349 -0.09 36.94 23.82
CA THR A 349 -0.75 37.22 25.10
C THR A 349 -0.90 35.96 25.96
N LEU A 350 -1.27 34.84 25.36
CA LEU A 350 -1.35 33.55 26.04
C LEU A 350 0.04 33.03 26.43
N GLY A 351 1.08 33.28 25.61
CA GLY A 351 2.47 32.91 25.87
C GLY A 351 3.11 33.60 27.08
N ASP A 352 2.58 34.76 27.47
CA ASP A 352 3.04 35.54 28.63
C ASP A 352 2.39 35.09 29.96
N ILE A 353 1.43 34.17 29.92
CA ILE A 353 0.80 33.59 31.11
C ILE A 353 1.79 32.61 31.78
N GLN A 354 2.08 32.83 33.06
CA GLN A 354 2.83 31.88 33.89
C GLN A 354 1.97 30.63 34.13
N ASP A 355 2.54 29.44 34.02
CA ASP A 355 1.85 28.14 34.13
C ASP A 355 0.77 27.88 33.05
N LEU A 356 1.15 28.05 31.79
CA LEU A 356 0.39 27.56 30.63
C LEU A 356 0.02 26.06 30.71
N ASP A 357 0.84 25.28 31.41
CA ASP A 357 0.66 23.83 31.62
C ASP A 357 -0.39 23.50 32.71
N SER A 358 -0.94 24.51 33.39
CA SER A 358 -2.02 24.32 34.36
C SER A 358 -3.27 23.72 33.71
N GLN A 359 -4.00 22.89 34.46
CA GLN A 359 -5.21 22.23 33.96
C GLN A 359 -6.24 23.25 33.44
N GLU A 360 -6.41 24.37 34.15
CA GLU A 360 -7.32 25.45 33.78
C GLU A 360 -6.94 26.12 32.46
N SER A 361 -5.65 26.41 32.25
CA SER A 361 -5.12 26.98 31.01
C SER A 361 -5.24 26.00 29.85
N SER A 362 -5.01 24.71 30.09
CA SER A 362 -5.18 23.65 29.10
C SER A 362 -6.64 23.51 28.64
N GLU A 363 -7.60 23.64 29.57
CA GLU A 363 -9.03 23.58 29.28
C GLU A 363 -9.53 24.84 28.56
N LEU A 364 -9.00 26.01 28.90
CA LEU A 364 -9.23 27.25 28.16
C LEU A 364 -8.69 27.12 26.74
N LEU A 365 -7.47 26.63 26.56
CA LEU A 365 -6.86 26.37 25.25
C LEU A 365 -7.67 25.39 24.40
N LYS A 366 -8.16 24.29 25.00
CA LYS A 366 -9.05 23.34 24.31
C LYS A 366 -10.36 23.99 23.88
N ARG A 367 -10.96 24.83 24.73
CA ARG A 367 -12.18 25.60 24.39
C ARG A 367 -11.93 26.58 23.25
N PHE A 368 -10.81 27.31 23.27
CA PHE A 368 -10.42 28.22 22.19
C PHE A 368 -10.15 27.49 20.87
N LYS A 369 -9.40 26.38 20.91
CA LYS A 369 -9.16 25.54 19.73
C LYS A 369 -10.45 25.00 19.13
N LYS A 370 -11.41 24.58 19.97
CA LYS A 370 -12.73 24.11 19.53
C LYS A 370 -13.58 25.23 18.91
N ALA A 371 -13.56 26.42 19.50
CA ALA A 371 -14.31 27.57 18.98
C ALA A 371 -13.81 28.03 17.59
N LEU A 372 -12.50 27.87 17.33
CA LEU A 372 -11.85 28.32 16.08
C LEU A 372 -11.68 27.21 15.03
N GLN A 373 -12.20 26.01 15.26
CA GLN A 373 -12.19 24.88 14.32
C GLN A 373 -10.82 24.67 13.64
N ASP A 374 -10.74 24.80 12.32
CA ASP A 374 -9.49 24.62 11.55
C ASP A 374 -8.43 25.68 11.87
N SER A 375 -8.84 26.93 12.11
CA SER A 375 -7.95 28.01 12.53
C SER A 375 -7.43 27.80 13.95
N GLY A 376 -8.13 26.99 14.77
CA GLY A 376 -7.69 26.60 16.11
C GLY A 376 -6.35 25.86 16.12
N LYS A 377 -5.95 25.21 15.01
CA LYS A 377 -4.64 24.58 14.84
C LYS A 377 -3.47 25.59 14.94
N LEU A 378 -3.73 26.87 14.70
CA LEU A 378 -2.74 27.94 14.77
C LEU A 378 -2.52 28.47 16.20
N ILE A 379 -3.37 28.08 17.16
CA ILE A 379 -3.21 28.45 18.57
C ILE A 379 -2.23 27.48 19.24
N SER A 380 -1.05 27.98 19.53
CA SER A 380 0.03 27.26 20.20
C SER A 380 0.90 28.28 20.95
N PRO A 381 0.39 28.86 22.04
CA PRO A 381 1.16 29.78 22.86
C PRO A 381 2.38 29.07 23.43
N VAL A 382 3.50 29.80 23.45
CA VAL A 382 4.78 29.30 23.96
C VAL A 382 5.06 30.05 25.24
N ASP A 383 5.16 29.33 26.37
CA ASP A 383 5.56 29.94 27.64
C ASP A 383 6.96 30.53 27.51
N SER A 384 7.02 31.86 27.53
CA SER A 384 8.24 32.64 27.35
C SER A 384 9.20 32.49 28.53
N SER A 385 8.70 32.04 29.68
CA SER A 385 9.50 31.81 30.89
C SER A 385 10.32 30.52 30.87
N ILE A 386 10.04 29.63 29.91
CA ILE A 386 10.76 28.36 29.73
C ILE A 386 11.91 28.58 28.74
N PRO A 387 13.13 28.12 29.05
CA PRO A 387 14.21 28.10 28.07
C PRO A 387 13.88 27.22 26.85
N PRO A 388 14.29 27.60 25.62
CA PRO A 388 13.94 26.85 24.40
C PRO A 388 14.25 25.35 24.42
N TRP A 389 15.30 24.94 25.14
CA TRP A 389 15.74 23.55 25.28
C TRP A 389 14.95 22.74 26.31
N SER A 390 14.04 23.35 27.07
CA SER A 390 13.19 22.70 28.08
C SER A 390 11.69 22.75 27.72
N ARG A 391 11.34 23.21 26.51
CA ARG A 391 9.95 23.44 26.06
C ARG A 391 9.25 22.22 25.47
N GLY A 392 9.99 21.25 24.92
CA GLY A 392 9.40 20.07 24.29
C GLY A 392 8.51 20.36 23.06
N ILE A 393 8.88 21.31 22.20
CA ILE A 393 8.04 21.73 21.05
C ILE A 393 7.98 20.61 20.00
N GLU A 394 6.79 20.08 19.74
CA GLU A 394 6.55 19.08 18.70
C GLU A 394 6.71 19.66 17.29
N ALA A 395 7.38 18.91 16.41
CA ALA A 395 7.46 19.22 15.00
C ALA A 395 6.12 18.92 14.29
N LYS A 396 5.78 19.69 13.25
CA LYS A 396 4.51 19.55 12.52
C LYS A 396 4.41 18.31 11.62
N ASN A 397 5.54 17.71 11.23
CA ASN A 397 5.62 16.57 10.32
C ASN A 397 6.29 15.37 11.01
N ILE A 398 5.53 14.61 11.79
CA ILE A 398 6.01 13.43 12.50
C ILE A 398 5.29 12.20 11.95
N SER A 399 6.06 11.21 11.49
CA SER A 399 5.51 9.90 11.09
C SER A 399 5.50 8.96 12.30
N LEU A 400 4.34 8.40 12.63
CA LEU A 400 4.22 7.34 13.64
C LEU A 400 4.80 6.04 13.05
N ILE A 401 5.63 5.36 13.84
CA ILE A 401 6.31 4.12 13.47
C ILE A 401 6.12 3.06 14.57
N ASP A 402 6.16 1.79 14.19
CA ASP A 402 6.12 0.66 15.11
C ASP A 402 7.53 0.15 15.50
N ASN A 403 7.61 -0.85 16.38
CA ASN A 403 8.89 -1.42 16.84
C ASN A 403 9.72 -2.06 15.70
N LEU A 404 9.06 -2.58 14.65
CA LEU A 404 9.73 -3.22 13.51
C LEU A 404 10.42 -2.19 12.61
N GLU A 405 9.68 -1.12 12.29
CA GLU A 405 10.19 0.03 11.54
C GLU A 405 11.23 0.82 12.33
N PHE A 406 11.04 0.95 13.66
CA PHE A 406 11.93 1.69 14.55
C PHE A 406 13.38 1.24 14.44
N ARG A 407 13.63 -0.07 14.46
CA ARG A 407 15.01 -0.59 14.37
C ARG A 407 15.66 -0.19 13.05
N THR A 408 14.93 -0.36 11.94
CA THR A 408 15.42 0.01 10.61
C THR A 408 15.71 1.51 10.53
N LYS A 409 14.85 2.36 11.10
CA LYS A 409 15.05 3.81 11.14
C LYS A 409 16.23 4.20 12.04
N LEU A 410 16.39 3.54 13.19
CA LEU A 410 17.49 3.77 14.13
C LEU A 410 18.85 3.41 13.51
N GLU A 411 18.95 2.25 12.86
CA GLU A 411 20.18 1.83 12.15
C GLU A 411 20.52 2.77 10.99
N ASN A 412 19.50 3.16 10.21
CA ASN A 412 19.68 4.11 9.11
C ASN A 412 20.14 5.48 9.63
N GLN A 413 19.61 5.91 10.77
CA GLN A 413 20.03 7.15 11.40
C GLN A 413 21.48 7.07 11.87
N ALA A 414 21.87 5.99 12.55
CA ALA A 414 23.25 5.75 12.98
C ALA A 414 24.23 5.78 11.79
N ARG A 415 23.90 5.08 10.69
CA ARG A 415 24.69 5.09 9.44
C ARG A 415 24.79 6.48 8.82
N LYS A 416 23.69 7.24 8.76
CA LYS A 416 23.66 8.62 8.21
C LYS A 416 24.55 9.57 9.00
N THR A 417 24.62 9.40 10.31
CA THR A 417 25.39 10.28 11.21
C THR A 417 26.81 9.80 11.45
N GLY A 418 27.16 8.59 10.99
CA GLY A 418 28.46 7.96 11.23
C GLY A 418 28.63 7.39 12.65
N ILE A 419 27.53 7.23 13.40
CA ILE A 419 27.54 6.65 14.74
C ILE A 419 27.57 5.12 14.59
N PRO A 420 28.43 4.41 15.34
CA PRO A 420 28.41 2.94 15.34
C PRO A 420 27.01 2.40 15.66
N THR A 421 26.50 1.52 14.79
CA THR A 421 25.13 0.99 14.92
C THR A 421 24.88 0.31 16.27
N GLU A 422 25.85 -0.46 16.75
CA GLU A 422 25.74 -1.16 18.03
C GLU A 422 25.72 -0.22 19.23
N GLU A 423 26.38 0.94 19.13
CA GLU A 423 26.36 1.97 20.16
C GLU A 423 25.00 2.68 20.24
N MET A 424 24.39 2.96 19.08
CA MET A 424 23.04 3.52 19.03
C MET A 424 21.98 2.53 19.54
N LYS A 425 22.13 1.22 19.25
CA LYS A 425 21.28 0.17 19.80
C LYS A 425 21.44 0.01 21.31
N PHE A 426 22.68 0.04 21.79
CA PHE A 426 22.95 -0.06 23.21
C PHE A 426 22.41 1.16 23.98
N LEU A 427 22.51 2.37 23.41
CA LEU A 427 21.88 3.57 23.95
C LEU A 427 20.37 3.41 24.09
N ASP A 428 19.72 2.90 23.03
CA ASP A 428 18.29 2.65 23.02
C ASP A 428 17.87 1.63 24.10
N ALA A 429 18.54 0.49 24.18
CA ALA A 429 18.30 -0.52 25.22
C ALA A 429 18.51 0.05 26.63
N SER A 430 19.57 0.84 26.83
CA SER A 430 19.88 1.48 28.11
C SER A 430 18.78 2.46 28.53
N LEU A 431 18.30 3.29 27.61
CA LEU A 431 17.24 4.25 27.89
C LEU A 431 15.88 3.58 28.13
N ARG A 432 15.49 2.64 27.26
CA ARG A 432 14.20 1.93 27.37
C ARG A 432 14.14 0.95 28.55
N SER A 433 15.30 0.52 29.09
CA SER A 433 15.36 -0.22 30.37
C SER A 433 14.86 0.63 31.55
N GLY A 434 14.86 1.95 31.36
CA GLY A 434 14.59 2.92 32.39
C GLY A 434 15.74 3.11 33.39
N ALA A 435 16.81 2.34 33.37
CA ALA A 435 17.96 2.63 34.22
C ALA A 435 18.55 4.03 33.93
N LEU A 436 19.23 4.60 34.93
CA LEU A 436 19.93 5.87 34.74
C LEU A 436 21.07 5.68 33.74
N THR A 437 20.95 6.23 32.53
CA THR A 437 22.00 6.12 31.51
C THR A 437 22.97 7.28 31.62
N ILE A 438 24.28 7.01 31.64
CA ILE A 438 25.32 8.04 31.78
C ILE A 438 26.18 8.13 30.52
N LEU A 439 26.27 9.34 29.97
CA LEU A 439 27.06 9.63 28.77
C LEU A 439 28.15 10.68 29.04
N PRO A 440 29.29 10.61 28.32
CA PRO A 440 30.19 11.76 28.19
C PRO A 440 29.42 12.96 27.59
N GLN A 441 29.56 14.14 28.19
CA GLN A 441 28.81 15.33 27.78
C GLN A 441 29.00 15.66 26.29
N GLN A 442 30.21 15.46 25.75
CA GLN A 442 30.49 15.75 24.34
C GLN A 442 29.76 14.80 23.38
N SER A 443 29.65 13.54 23.75
CA SER A 443 29.00 12.50 22.95
C SER A 443 27.47 12.65 23.01
N ALA A 444 26.94 13.03 24.17
CA ALA A 444 25.52 13.31 24.37
C ALA A 444 24.96 14.41 23.46
N GLU A 445 25.75 15.46 23.18
CA GLU A 445 25.38 16.54 22.23
C GLU A 445 25.12 16.01 20.80
N ILE A 446 25.63 14.83 20.45
CA ILE A 446 25.41 14.19 19.14
C ILE A 446 24.39 13.06 19.27
N LEU A 447 24.56 12.17 20.24
CA LEU A 447 23.73 10.97 20.41
C LEU A 447 22.27 11.32 20.71
N ILE A 448 22.03 12.17 21.72
CA ILE A 448 20.66 12.45 22.20
C ILE A 448 19.80 13.09 21.11
N PRO A 449 20.24 14.16 20.40
CA PRO A 449 19.40 14.74 19.35
C PRO A 449 19.13 13.77 18.20
N LYS A 450 20.10 12.91 17.85
CA LYS A 450 19.94 11.95 16.75
C LYS A 450 19.04 10.78 17.11
N TYR A 451 19.10 10.33 18.37
CA TYR A 451 18.18 9.36 18.92
C TYR A 451 16.75 9.93 19.02
N ALA A 452 16.61 11.15 19.55
CA ALA A 452 15.32 11.86 19.67
C ALA A 452 14.60 11.99 18.32
N GLN A 453 15.33 12.27 17.23
CA GLN A 453 14.76 12.35 15.87
C GLN A 453 14.02 11.08 15.42
N VAL A 454 14.37 9.92 15.99
CA VAL A 454 13.78 8.62 15.65
C VAL A 454 12.67 8.22 16.61
N ILE A 455 12.86 8.43 17.92
CA ILE A 455 11.94 7.92 18.96
C ILE A 455 10.84 8.91 19.36
N THR A 456 11.15 10.20 19.49
CA THR A 456 10.25 11.22 20.04
C THR A 456 9.85 12.29 19.03
N GLY A 457 10.25 12.15 17.76
CA GLY A 457 10.04 13.17 16.74
C GLY A 457 10.98 14.38 16.88
N GLY A 458 12.17 14.18 17.45
CA GLY A 458 13.19 15.22 17.66
C GLY A 458 13.02 16.01 18.96
N VAL A 459 12.07 15.62 19.81
CA VAL A 459 11.73 16.33 21.04
C VAL A 459 12.47 15.73 22.23
N PHE A 460 13.20 16.55 22.97
CA PHE A 460 13.79 16.18 24.25
C PHE A 460 13.80 17.41 25.16
N PHE A 461 13.79 17.16 26.46
CA PHE A 461 13.90 18.17 27.50
C PHE A 461 15.33 18.17 28.02
N ARG A 462 15.98 19.33 28.08
CA ARG A 462 17.29 19.49 28.70
C ARG A 462 17.14 20.28 29.99
N GLU A 463 17.67 19.75 31.08
CA GLU A 463 17.79 20.44 32.36
C GLU A 463 19.28 20.65 32.67
N PRO A 464 19.82 21.87 32.52
CA PRO A 464 21.19 22.17 32.89
C PRO A 464 21.32 22.17 34.42
N LEU A 465 22.11 21.25 34.94
CA LEU A 465 22.33 21.14 36.38
C LEU A 465 23.39 22.13 36.86
N GLY A 466 23.12 22.74 38.01
CA GLY A 466 23.97 23.74 38.63
C GLY A 466 24.16 23.51 40.13
N PRO A 467 25.07 24.25 40.78
CA PRO A 467 25.42 24.05 42.18
C PRO A 467 24.28 24.37 43.17
N ASN A 468 23.16 24.90 42.67
CA ASN A 468 21.95 25.19 43.42
C ASN A 468 21.08 23.94 43.69
N ILE A 469 21.41 22.79 43.12
CA ILE A 469 20.70 21.53 43.34
C ILE A 469 21.36 20.83 44.53
N LEU A 470 20.64 20.78 45.65
CA LEU A 470 21.11 20.23 46.92
C LEU A 470 20.28 19.02 47.36
N ASN A 471 19.00 19.00 47.01
CA ASN A 471 18.08 17.91 47.33
C ASN A 471 17.33 17.42 46.07
N LEU A 472 16.51 16.40 46.25
CA LEU A 472 15.69 15.83 45.18
C LEU A 472 14.64 16.84 44.66
N ASP A 473 14.00 17.59 45.55
CA ASP A 473 12.89 18.52 45.24
C ASP A 473 13.35 19.68 44.34
N ASP A 474 14.63 20.06 44.41
CA ASP A 474 15.25 21.08 43.57
C ASP A 474 15.25 20.68 42.07
N LEU A 475 15.11 19.38 41.77
CA LEU A 475 14.89 18.91 40.40
C LEU A 475 13.46 19.14 39.92
N TRP A 476 12.48 19.34 40.81
CA TRP A 476 11.09 19.62 40.41
C TRP A 476 10.86 21.11 40.27
N VAL A 477 11.42 21.90 41.18
CA VAL A 477 11.20 23.35 41.25
C VAL A 477 12.54 24.06 41.40
N GLN A 478 12.80 25.06 40.54
CA GLN A 478 14.00 25.88 40.65
C GLN A 478 14.00 26.64 41.99
N PRO A 479 15.01 26.43 42.87
CA PRO A 479 14.98 26.96 44.24
C PRO A 479 14.91 28.49 44.32
N SER A 480 15.43 29.20 43.31
CA SER A 480 15.48 30.66 43.27
C SER A 480 14.25 31.32 42.67
N LEU A 481 13.48 30.60 41.86
CA LEU A 481 12.40 31.16 41.03
C LEU A 481 11.03 30.52 41.30
N GLY A 482 10.97 29.37 41.99
CA GLY A 482 9.71 28.66 42.25
C GLY A 482 9.08 28.07 40.98
N LYS A 483 9.80 28.05 39.85
CA LYS A 483 9.30 27.59 38.55
C LYS A 483 9.59 26.11 38.33
N SER A 484 8.68 25.43 37.64
CA SER A 484 8.90 24.06 37.17
C SER A 484 10.16 23.98 36.30
N THR A 485 11.04 23.05 36.63
CA THR A 485 12.23 22.72 35.84
C THR A 485 11.86 21.99 34.55
N GLY A 486 12.83 21.80 33.66
CA GLY A 486 12.69 20.90 32.51
C GLY A 486 12.45 19.44 32.91
N PHE A 487 12.95 19.02 34.07
CA PHE A 487 12.70 17.68 34.62
C PHE A 487 11.24 17.49 35.05
N ALA A 488 10.68 18.41 35.85
CA ALA A 488 9.27 18.33 36.25
C ALA A 488 8.32 18.38 35.06
N ARG A 489 8.65 19.16 34.02
CA ARG A 489 7.87 19.20 32.79
C ARG A 489 7.96 17.91 31.99
N ALA A 490 9.15 17.36 31.80
CA ALA A 490 9.30 16.07 31.13
C ALA A 490 8.51 14.97 31.84
N TRP A 491 8.57 14.96 33.18
CA TRP A 491 7.82 14.04 34.02
C TRP A 491 6.30 14.21 33.87
N SER A 492 5.81 15.45 33.98
CA SER A 492 4.37 15.75 33.84
C SER A 492 3.85 15.46 32.44
N THR A 493 4.64 15.78 31.40
CA THR A 493 4.30 15.49 30.00
C THR A 493 4.21 13.98 29.77
N ALA A 494 5.14 13.20 30.34
CA ALA A 494 5.11 11.74 30.26
C ALA A 494 3.89 11.13 30.96
N LEU A 495 3.47 11.68 32.11
CA LEU A 495 2.23 11.27 32.79
C LEU A 495 0.97 11.60 31.97
N GLN A 496 0.95 12.76 31.31
CA GLN A 496 -0.20 13.20 30.52
C GLN A 496 -0.32 12.46 29.18
N ASN A 497 0.79 11.97 28.62
CA ASN A 497 0.86 11.31 27.32
C ASN A 497 1.52 9.92 27.42
N PRO A 498 0.83 8.93 28.00
CA PRO A 498 1.41 7.60 28.24
C PRO A 498 1.78 6.85 26.96
N GLU A 499 1.16 7.19 25.83
CA GLU A 499 1.37 6.56 24.51
C GLU A 499 2.68 6.97 23.81
N GLN A 500 3.43 7.91 24.38
CA GLN A 500 4.58 8.53 23.74
C GLN A 500 5.82 8.50 24.63
N TYR A 501 6.98 8.19 24.05
CA TYR A 501 8.26 8.30 24.74
C TYR A 501 8.66 9.77 24.91
N HIS A 502 9.26 10.09 26.07
CA HIS A 502 9.81 11.41 26.38
C HIS A 502 11.24 11.27 26.88
N ILE A 503 12.16 12.10 26.37
CA ILE A 503 13.56 12.10 26.81
C ILE A 503 13.82 13.31 27.70
N ILE A 504 14.37 13.07 28.89
CA ILE A 504 14.95 14.11 29.75
C ILE A 504 16.46 13.92 29.84
N TRP A 505 17.17 15.00 29.55
CA TRP A 505 18.61 15.11 29.64
C TRP A 505 19.00 15.99 30.82
N LEU A 506 19.55 15.35 31.85
CA LEU A 506 20.20 15.98 33.00
C LEU A 506 21.64 16.36 32.64
N ASP A 507 21.86 17.64 32.31
CA ASP A 507 23.13 18.09 31.77
C ASP A 507 24.14 18.49 32.85
N GLY A 508 25.17 17.65 33.03
CA GLY A 508 26.35 17.94 33.84
C GLY A 508 26.16 17.66 35.34
N ILE A 509 25.89 16.41 35.71
CA ILE A 509 25.63 16.02 37.13
C ILE A 509 26.79 16.38 38.06
N GLN A 510 28.03 16.35 37.58
CA GLN A 510 29.23 16.71 38.36
C GLN A 510 29.27 18.16 38.85
N ARG A 511 28.40 19.03 38.33
CA ARG A 511 28.29 20.43 38.77
C ARG A 511 27.51 20.57 40.09
N THR A 512 26.97 19.47 40.60
CA THR A 512 26.10 19.38 41.80
C THR A 512 26.75 18.52 42.88
N ALA A 513 26.18 18.53 44.09
CA ALA A 513 26.52 17.57 45.14
C ALA A 513 25.76 16.25 44.90
N VAL A 514 26.30 15.41 44.00
CA VAL A 514 25.62 14.23 43.43
C VAL A 514 25.21 13.23 44.52
N ASP A 515 26.06 13.08 45.54
CA ASP A 515 25.85 12.20 46.69
C ASP A 515 24.57 12.51 47.49
N LEU A 516 24.13 13.78 47.52
CA LEU A 516 22.99 14.21 48.34
C LEU A 516 21.62 13.89 47.71
N TRP A 517 21.51 13.93 46.38
CA TRP A 517 20.22 13.83 45.69
C TRP A 517 20.10 12.65 44.73
N LEU A 518 21.21 12.21 44.11
CA LEU A 518 21.15 11.18 43.07
C LEU A 518 20.74 9.79 43.61
N PRO A 519 21.17 9.34 44.82
CA PRO A 519 20.66 8.09 45.40
C PRO A 519 19.14 8.11 45.58
N SER A 520 18.59 9.25 46.03
CA SER A 520 17.15 9.44 46.19
C SER A 520 16.42 9.44 44.85
N LEU A 521 16.98 10.10 43.82
CA LEU A 521 16.43 10.05 42.46
C LEU A 521 16.41 8.60 41.96
N VAL A 522 17.51 7.88 42.10
CA VAL A 522 17.59 6.46 41.72
C VAL A 522 16.49 5.65 42.40
N GLY A 523 16.26 5.83 43.70
CA GLY A 523 15.13 5.21 44.41
C GLY A 523 13.77 5.51 43.75
N VAL A 524 13.53 6.75 43.33
CA VAL A 524 12.32 7.15 42.59
C VAL A 524 12.25 6.49 41.20
N LEU A 525 13.39 6.35 40.50
CA LEU A 525 13.44 5.70 39.17
C LEU A 525 13.21 4.19 39.21
N TYR A 526 13.52 3.55 40.34
CA TYR A 526 13.19 2.14 40.58
C TYR A 526 11.77 1.95 41.13
N GLY A 527 11.12 3.01 41.62
CA GLY A 527 9.76 2.97 42.17
C GLY A 527 8.63 2.86 41.15
N SER A 528 7.45 2.45 41.62
CA SER A 528 6.24 2.25 40.81
C SER A 528 5.60 3.53 40.26
N ASN A 529 5.92 4.69 40.85
CA ASN A 529 5.32 5.98 40.49
C ASN A 529 5.96 6.61 39.25
N ARG A 530 6.98 5.97 38.68
CA ARG A 530 7.68 6.47 37.51
C ARG A 530 6.86 6.21 36.23
N PRO A 531 6.72 7.23 35.36
CA PRO A 531 6.21 7.01 34.00
C PRO A 531 7.13 6.07 33.21
N LYS A 532 6.59 4.96 32.71
CA LYS A 532 7.36 3.94 31.97
C LYS A 532 7.91 4.47 30.63
N ASN A 533 7.25 5.47 30.07
CA ASN A 533 7.59 6.15 28.83
C ASN A 533 8.64 7.27 29.00
N LEU A 534 9.13 7.53 30.23
CA LEU A 534 10.16 8.53 30.50
C LEU A 534 11.57 7.93 30.43
N LEU A 535 12.34 8.40 29.46
CA LEU A 535 13.73 8.02 29.18
C LEU A 535 14.68 9.06 29.79
N ILE A 536 15.62 8.63 30.63
CA ILE A 536 16.46 9.54 31.43
C ILE A 536 17.91 9.32 31.07
N VAL A 537 18.58 10.42 30.70
CA VAL A 537 20.01 10.45 30.44
C VAL A 537 20.68 11.54 31.27
N ALA A 538 21.79 11.19 31.89
CA ALA A 538 22.66 12.10 32.61
C ALA A 538 24.00 12.23 31.90
N THR A 539 24.59 13.43 31.95
CA THR A 539 25.93 13.66 31.37
C THR A 539 26.99 14.00 32.38
N LEU A 540 28.19 13.49 32.13
CA LEU A 540 29.41 13.74 32.88
C LEU A 540 30.48 14.35 31.98
N ALA A 541 31.19 15.37 32.47
CA ALA A 541 32.32 15.98 31.75
C ALA A 541 33.65 15.57 32.39
N ASN A 542 34.65 15.26 31.57
CA ASN A 542 35.97 14.77 32.00
C ASN A 542 36.81 15.78 32.81
N LYS A 543 36.40 17.05 32.96
CA LYS A 543 37.27 18.16 33.41
C LYS A 543 36.91 18.83 34.75
N PHE A 544 35.94 18.30 35.50
CA PHE A 544 35.47 18.95 36.73
C PHE A 544 34.90 17.91 37.70
N LEU A 545 35.76 17.10 38.31
CA LEU A 545 35.36 16.10 39.29
C LEU A 545 35.92 16.52 40.65
N ASP A 546 35.05 17.00 41.52
CA ASP A 546 35.31 17.06 42.96
C ASP A 546 34.95 15.67 43.52
N ALA A 547 35.96 14.83 43.74
CA ALA A 547 35.80 13.42 44.09
C ALA A 547 34.97 13.21 45.37
N ASP A 548 34.96 14.20 46.26
CA ASP A 548 34.24 14.16 47.54
C ASP A 548 32.73 14.38 47.38
N ARG A 549 32.28 14.90 46.22
CA ARG A 549 30.86 15.18 45.92
C ARG A 549 30.21 14.16 44.98
N LEU A 550 30.94 13.09 44.67
CA LEU A 550 30.48 12.05 43.76
C LEU A 550 30.02 10.83 44.55
N TRP A 551 28.91 10.26 44.12
CA TRP A 551 28.43 9.02 44.67
C TRP A 551 29.27 7.84 44.15
N ARG A 552 30.11 7.25 45.01
CA ARG A 552 31.04 6.17 44.62
C ARG A 552 30.34 4.94 44.04
N ASP A 553 29.11 4.65 44.46
CA ASP A 553 28.35 3.52 43.94
C ASP A 553 27.62 3.84 42.63
N LEU A 554 27.75 5.05 42.07
CA LEU A 554 27.10 5.43 40.82
C LEU A 554 27.27 4.42 39.67
N PRO A 555 28.43 3.77 39.45
CA PRO A 555 28.59 2.75 38.42
C PRO A 555 27.72 1.51 38.63
N ASN A 556 27.28 1.25 39.86
CA ASN A 556 26.43 0.10 40.18
C ASN A 556 24.93 0.39 39.98
N PHE A 557 24.54 1.67 39.94
CA PHE A 557 23.16 2.13 39.81
C PHE A 557 22.88 2.86 38.49
N SER A 558 23.79 2.75 37.53
CA SER A 558 23.68 3.39 36.23
C SER A 558 24.21 2.49 35.12
N ILE A 559 23.86 2.84 33.88
CA ILE A 559 24.41 2.21 32.68
C ILE A 559 25.30 3.25 31.99
N PRO A 560 26.62 3.21 32.23
CA PRO A 560 27.56 4.11 31.56
C PRO A 560 27.83 3.66 30.13
N ILE A 561 27.91 4.62 29.20
CA ILE A 561 28.30 4.37 27.81
C ILE A 561 29.52 5.22 27.46
N ALA A 562 30.68 4.57 27.34
CA ALA A 562 31.92 5.22 26.91
C ALA A 562 31.92 5.41 25.39
N SER A 563 31.45 6.58 24.96
CA SER A 563 31.32 6.93 23.56
C SER A 563 32.48 7.82 23.09
N GLU A 564 33.31 7.34 22.16
CA GLU A 564 34.44 8.08 21.56
C GLU A 564 34.05 8.79 20.24
N ILE A 565 32.86 9.39 20.19
CA ILE A 565 32.30 10.05 18.99
C ILE A 565 33.00 11.39 18.63
N GLU A 566 34.14 11.70 19.25
CA GLU A 566 34.86 12.98 19.13
C GLU A 566 35.20 13.36 17.66
N ASN A 567 35.37 12.37 16.77
CA ASN A 567 35.70 12.59 15.35
C ASN A 567 34.51 12.91 14.42
N ILE A 568 33.25 12.81 14.88
CA ILE A 568 32.06 13.05 14.03
C ILE A 568 31.75 14.55 13.88
N ARG A 569 32.21 15.39 14.83
CA ARG A 569 31.88 16.83 14.91
C ARG A 569 32.21 17.62 13.63
N SER A 570 33.26 17.28 12.89
CA SER A 570 33.74 18.11 11.77
C SER A 570 32.94 17.93 10.46
N LYS A 571 32.38 16.74 10.19
CA LYS A 571 31.60 16.48 8.96
C LYS A 571 30.09 16.69 9.11
N SER A 572 29.52 16.41 10.29
CA SER A 572 28.06 16.46 10.49
C SER A 572 27.50 17.88 10.67
N LEU A 573 28.27 18.79 11.27
CA LEU A 573 27.87 20.21 11.46
C LEU A 573 27.71 20.94 10.11
N VAL A 574 28.60 20.67 9.15
CA VAL A 574 28.56 21.30 7.81
C VAL A 574 27.39 20.75 6.96
N GLN A 575 27.07 19.46 7.08
CA GLN A 575 25.96 18.85 6.33
C GLN A 575 24.57 19.16 6.93
N GLY A 576 24.48 19.39 8.24
CA GLY A 576 23.22 19.72 8.93
C GLY A 576 22.64 21.09 8.57
N ILE A 577 23.46 22.04 8.13
CA ILE A 577 23.03 23.39 7.73
C ILE A 577 22.29 23.37 6.38
N TYR A 578 22.48 22.35 5.54
CA TYR A 578 21.96 22.29 4.17
C TYR A 578 20.78 21.35 3.92
N LYS A 579 20.43 20.45 4.85
CA LYS A 579 19.32 19.48 4.64
C LYS A 579 18.06 19.90 5.40
N LYS A 580 17.11 20.47 4.66
CA LYS A 580 15.78 20.90 5.16
C LYS A 580 14.79 19.75 5.40
N ASP A 581 15.02 18.55 4.85
CA ASP A 581 14.08 17.43 4.96
C ASP A 581 14.67 16.26 5.75
N VAL A 582 14.70 16.39 7.08
CA VAL A 582 14.84 15.24 7.97
C VAL A 582 13.44 14.78 8.34
N GLN A 583 12.98 13.67 7.77
CA GLN A 583 11.74 13.04 8.19
C GLN A 583 11.88 12.60 9.66
N LEU A 584 11.10 13.23 10.53
CA LEU A 584 11.05 12.92 11.95
C LEU A 584 10.07 11.77 12.19
N THR A 585 10.48 10.82 13.01
CA THR A 585 9.63 9.67 13.35
C THR A 585 9.37 9.63 14.85
N ARG A 586 8.26 9.00 15.23
CA ARG A 586 7.87 8.79 16.63
C ARG A 586 7.44 7.35 16.83
N LEU A 587 8.04 6.70 17.81
CA LEU A 587 7.66 5.35 18.20
C LEU A 587 6.37 5.41 19.03
N HIS A 588 5.36 4.65 18.61
CA HIS A 588 4.13 4.45 19.37
C HIS A 588 4.36 3.37 20.42
N ILE A 589 4.02 3.65 21.68
CA ILE A 589 4.05 2.68 22.77
C ILE A 589 2.80 1.79 22.69
N GLN A 590 2.94 0.47 22.68
CA GLN A 590 1.81 -0.45 22.90
C GLN A 590 1.76 -0.88 24.37
N GLU A 591 0.60 -0.85 25.04
CA GLU A 591 0.48 -1.26 26.47
C GLU A 591 1.02 -2.69 26.73
N SER A 592 0.96 -3.57 25.73
CA SER A 592 1.53 -4.92 25.75
C SER A 592 3.06 -4.97 25.89
N GLU A 593 3.77 -3.88 25.60
CA GLU A 593 5.22 -3.76 25.78
C GLU A 593 5.65 -3.92 27.24
N PHE A 594 4.76 -3.72 28.21
CA PHE A 594 5.11 -3.83 29.62
C PHE A 594 4.55 -5.09 30.31
N CYS A 595 4.03 -6.05 29.54
CA CYS A 595 3.57 -7.34 30.04
C CYS A 595 4.75 -8.31 30.20
N ILE A 596 4.92 -8.79 31.43
CA ILE A 596 6.02 -9.70 31.84
C ILE A 596 5.71 -11.10 31.28
N ASP A 597 6.51 -11.56 30.33
CA ASP A 597 6.42 -12.91 29.74
C ASP A 597 7.07 -13.97 30.62
N LYS A 598 6.68 -15.25 30.44
CA LYS A 598 7.20 -16.40 31.22
C LYS A 598 8.72 -16.60 31.11
N ASP A 599 9.37 -16.07 30.07
CA ASP A 599 10.80 -16.20 29.81
C ASP A 599 11.69 -15.36 30.76
N ILE A 600 11.12 -14.37 31.45
CA ILE A 600 11.85 -13.54 32.42
C ILE A 600 12.26 -14.34 33.66
N ASP A 601 11.46 -15.29 34.10
CA ASP A 601 11.78 -16.07 35.29
C ASP A 601 13.00 -16.96 35.03
N GLU A 602 13.13 -17.58 33.85
CA GLU A 602 14.30 -18.39 33.46
C GLU A 602 15.58 -17.53 33.39
N TYR A 603 15.53 -16.34 32.79
CA TYR A 603 16.66 -15.41 32.78
C TYR A 603 17.00 -14.88 34.18
N ARG A 604 15.98 -14.61 35.01
CA ARG A 604 16.20 -14.18 36.39
C ARG A 604 16.91 -15.27 37.19
N TYR A 605 16.52 -16.53 37.05
CA TYR A 605 17.21 -17.66 37.67
C TYR A 605 18.67 -17.76 37.18
N GLU A 606 18.93 -17.63 35.88
CA GLU A 606 20.31 -17.65 35.32
C GLU A 606 21.17 -16.52 35.91
N MET A 607 20.63 -15.31 36.08
CA MET A 607 21.36 -14.18 36.65
C MET A 607 21.52 -14.25 38.18
N GLU A 608 20.54 -14.81 38.89
CA GLU A 608 20.62 -15.07 40.33
C GLU A 608 21.74 -16.08 40.66
N GLU A 609 21.95 -17.10 39.81
CA GLU A 609 23.09 -18.05 39.93
C GLU A 609 24.45 -17.36 39.85
N ARG A 610 24.54 -16.21 39.15
CA ARG A 610 25.78 -15.42 39.03
C ARG A 610 26.11 -14.60 40.28
N LYS A 611 25.28 -14.64 41.34
CA LYS A 611 25.48 -13.94 42.62
C LYS A 611 25.72 -12.44 42.46
N LEU A 612 25.04 -11.81 41.51
CA LEU A 612 25.08 -10.36 41.34
C LEU A 612 24.46 -9.66 42.56
N ALA A 613 24.90 -8.44 42.85
CA ALA A 613 24.25 -7.62 43.85
C ALA A 613 22.81 -7.28 43.42
N PRO A 614 21.84 -7.12 44.33
CA PRO A 614 20.42 -6.95 43.98
C PRO A 614 20.13 -5.83 42.97
N HIS A 615 20.85 -4.71 43.05
CA HIS A 615 20.70 -3.58 42.11
C HIS A 615 21.29 -3.88 40.72
N ALA A 616 22.37 -4.67 40.65
CA ALA A 616 22.96 -5.10 39.40
C ALA A 616 22.05 -6.12 38.71
N LEU A 617 21.45 -7.04 39.48
CA LEU A 617 20.43 -7.97 39.00
C LEU A 617 19.20 -7.24 38.43
N GLU A 618 18.67 -6.26 39.16
CA GLU A 618 17.54 -5.45 38.69
C GLU A 618 17.87 -4.70 37.39
N THR A 619 19.10 -4.19 37.26
CA THR A 619 19.56 -3.53 36.03
C THR A 619 19.66 -4.50 34.85
N GLU A 620 20.14 -5.73 35.07
CA GLU A 620 20.14 -6.80 34.05
C GLU A 620 18.73 -7.19 33.62
N ILE A 621 17.79 -7.33 34.55
CA ILE A 621 16.39 -7.65 34.25
C ILE A 621 15.75 -6.54 33.42
N ARG A 622 15.99 -5.27 33.76
CA ARG A 622 15.49 -4.12 33.01
C ARG A 622 16.08 -4.02 31.60
N LEU A 623 17.35 -4.36 31.44
CA LEU A 623 18.00 -4.45 30.12
C LEU A 623 17.40 -5.58 29.28
N TYR A 624 17.16 -6.74 29.90
CA TYR A 624 16.48 -7.86 29.26
C TYR A 624 15.07 -7.47 28.79
N LEU A 625 14.30 -6.80 29.64
CA LEU A 625 12.98 -6.26 29.31
C LEU A 625 13.04 -5.26 28.14
N ALA A 626 14.00 -4.33 28.13
CA ALA A 626 14.12 -3.37 27.03
C ALA A 626 14.44 -4.05 25.68
N GLU A 627 15.27 -5.08 25.72
CA GLU A 627 15.63 -5.89 24.55
C GLU A 627 14.54 -6.87 24.13
N SER A 628 13.64 -7.30 25.03
CA SER A 628 12.50 -8.16 24.68
C SER A 628 11.46 -7.42 23.83
N LEU A 629 11.37 -6.09 23.98
CA LEU A 629 10.51 -5.24 23.12
C LEU A 629 10.96 -5.21 21.65
N ILE A 630 12.16 -5.72 21.36
CA ILE A 630 12.68 -5.82 20.00
C ILE A 630 12.26 -7.17 19.42
N VAL A 631 11.30 -7.12 18.48
CA VAL A 631 10.88 -8.29 17.69
C VAL A 631 12.00 -8.67 16.72
N ASP A 632 12.88 -9.58 17.16
CA ASP A 632 13.92 -10.20 16.34
C ASP A 632 13.89 -11.71 16.58
N GLU A 633 13.18 -12.43 15.70
CA GLU A 633 12.94 -13.87 15.78
C GLU A 633 14.21 -14.73 15.61
N LYS A 634 15.36 -14.14 15.25
CA LYS A 634 16.56 -14.89 14.84
C LYS A 634 17.62 -15.04 15.93
N THR A 635 17.58 -14.25 17.01
CA THR A 635 18.61 -14.29 18.07
C THR A 635 17.99 -14.24 19.44
N SER A 636 18.49 -15.05 20.38
CA SER A 636 18.04 -15.00 21.78
C SER A 636 18.35 -13.62 22.38
N ILE A 637 17.49 -13.14 23.29
CA ILE A 637 17.69 -11.86 24.00
C ILE A 637 19.05 -11.87 24.73
N SER A 638 19.40 -12.99 25.37
CA SER A 638 20.69 -13.18 26.05
C SER A 638 21.88 -13.01 25.10
N ASP A 639 21.80 -13.51 23.86
CA ASP A 639 22.88 -13.33 22.88
C ASP A 639 22.95 -11.90 22.33
N ARG A 640 21.83 -11.17 22.28
CA ARG A 640 21.84 -9.73 21.97
C ARG A 640 22.52 -8.93 23.07
N LEU A 641 22.19 -9.19 24.34
CA LEU A 641 22.84 -8.54 25.48
C LEU A 641 24.35 -8.86 25.55
N LYS A 642 24.77 -10.09 25.18
CA LYS A 642 26.19 -10.44 25.08
C LYS A 642 26.94 -9.59 24.05
N LYS A 643 26.30 -9.11 22.98
CA LYS A 643 26.95 -8.22 22.00
C LYS A 643 27.33 -6.87 22.60
N TYR A 644 26.63 -6.43 23.64
CA TYR A 644 26.94 -5.18 24.34
C TYR A 644 27.98 -5.36 25.46
N SER A 645 28.47 -6.58 25.75
CA SER A 645 29.38 -6.83 26.88
C SER A 645 30.63 -5.94 26.84
N THR A 646 31.22 -5.78 25.67
CA THR A 646 32.41 -4.95 25.46
C THR A 646 32.13 -3.46 25.68
N LEU A 647 30.99 -2.97 25.21
CA LEU A 647 30.54 -1.58 25.42
C LEU A 647 30.23 -1.32 26.88
N ARG A 648 29.61 -2.28 27.58
CA ARG A 648 29.30 -2.22 29.00
C ARG A 648 30.56 -2.20 29.86
N GLU A 649 31.51 -3.09 29.58
CA GLU A 649 32.81 -3.10 30.28
C GLU A 649 33.59 -1.80 30.05
N SER A 650 33.57 -1.28 28.82
CA SER A 650 34.23 -0.02 28.48
C SER A 650 33.59 1.17 29.21
N GLY A 651 32.26 1.24 29.20
CA GLY A 651 31.48 2.23 29.95
C GLY A 651 31.77 2.19 31.44
N GLN A 652 31.78 0.99 32.04
CA GLN A 652 32.06 0.80 33.45
C GLN A 652 33.48 1.25 33.80
N LYS A 653 34.48 0.83 33.02
CA LYS A 653 35.89 1.25 33.20
C LYS A 653 36.06 2.75 33.07
N TRP A 654 35.36 3.38 32.12
CA TRP A 654 35.39 4.83 31.94
C TRP A 654 34.83 5.56 33.17
N LEU A 655 33.62 5.19 33.62
CA LEU A 655 33.00 5.85 34.76
C LEU A 655 33.76 5.61 36.06
N THR A 656 34.15 4.37 36.34
CA THR A 656 34.97 4.03 37.52
C THR A 656 36.31 4.77 37.48
N GLY A 657 36.98 4.82 36.31
CA GLY A 657 38.23 5.55 36.15
C GLY A 657 38.10 7.09 36.24
N LEU A 658 36.89 7.64 36.12
CA LEU A 658 36.61 9.05 36.45
C LEU A 658 36.36 9.25 37.95
N LEU A 659 35.79 8.27 38.64
CA LEU A 659 35.51 8.35 40.09
C LEU A 659 36.75 8.06 40.96
N GLU A 660 37.73 7.32 40.43
CA GLU A 660 38.98 6.97 41.13
C GLU A 660 40.11 8.00 40.97
N LYS A 661 39.96 8.97 40.05
CA LYS A 661 40.90 10.07 39.82
C LYS A 661 40.56 11.28 40.68
#